data_AF-A0A7V5U7P5-F1
#
_entry.id   AF-A0A7V5U7P5-F1
#
_cell.length_a   1.000
_cell.length_b   1.000
_cell.length_c   1.000
_cell.angle_alpha   90.00
_cell.angle_beta   90.00
_cell.angle_gamma   90.00
#
_symmetry.space_group_name_H-M   'P 1'
#
loop_
_entity.id
_entity.type
_entity.pdbx_description
1 polymer ?
#
loop_
_entity_poly.entity_id
_entity_poly.type
_entity_poly.pdbx_seq_one_letter_code
_entity_poly.pdbx_strand_id
1 'polypeptide(L)'
;MRTKKRLFLVLSLLVATLLIVQCGGAATPAPAKTTPASEELTSATSAPTEAATAATSAGLGTIKVGTEAAFPPFESKDANGNIVGFDIDLMTAIGKEAGFTPQFIDTPFDGIFVAVQSGQFDAVISAATITQERAQVVDFSDPYFDAGLAVAVREGAPYKTPDDLQGKKIGVQLGTTGDKTATEKYGEANVRRYDDALLAFQALIAGDVEAVVNDLPVTQAYIASNPNAKIVLMSGMLTSEQYGIAVSKKRPELLAAINKGLAAVKANGTYDALYKKWIIAAQPAAAETPAATPEAAASGTPQAAVAPCQGASNLKSIEAVDDYTVKLTLCNPDPAIPYKMAFNAMAFQSPANLEKYGGGGDLVSHPVGTGPYMLSEWVRDDHIKLVANPDYWGTKAKTPNLIMRPITESAARFLELQAGTVDIINNLGPDDFATAKADPNVQVLDRPAFNVGYLWFNRDMKPFDNESVRQAVGMCLDREALVKAFYPPSSQVADQFMPPGLFGFTQGMTWYPRDTAKAKQMLADAGYPNGLDVTLSLRDTARAYFPEPAKIAEAIQAQLKECNVNAKLNVVESGTFLDEAAAGKYEMGMLGWLGDYADPTNWLDFHFMGTGAGKQFGEPFPDIVALLQDAGRTADQAKRQADYDKVNELIKQHVPMVPIAYGGSAMAASKAIEGLVASPLNSEVYSLVSKQGADTIVYAKAGEASSLDCSDETDGESFEVCNQITEGLLGFKPGTTEVIPVLAEKYESNDDATVWTFHLRQGVKFTDGTPFNAQAVVTNIERQWDPQNPLHKGRTGEFYYFVTFFGGFKGQ
;
A
#
# COMPACT_ATOMS: atom_id res chain seq x y z
N MET A 1 -28.39 49.68 45.25
CA MET A 1 -29.41 50.76 45.19
C MET A 1 -28.98 51.79 44.15
N ARG A 2 -29.75 52.01 43.05
CA ARG A 2 -29.47 52.96 41.93
C ARG A 2 -28.20 52.58 41.08
N THR A 3 -28.05 52.85 39.77
CA THR A 3 -28.96 53.33 38.68
C THR A 3 -28.42 53.01 37.27
N LYS A 4 -29.31 52.65 36.31
CA LYS A 4 -29.55 53.15 34.92
C LYS A 4 -28.39 53.83 34.13
N LYS A 5 -28.24 53.76 32.78
CA LYS A 5 -29.14 53.38 31.64
C LYS A 5 -28.38 53.28 30.27
N ARG A 6 -29.12 52.92 29.19
CA ARG A 6 -28.82 52.91 27.72
C ARG A 6 -28.29 51.54 27.21
N LEU A 7 -28.89 50.75 26.30
CA LEU A 7 -30.02 50.84 25.32
C LEU A 7 -29.67 51.31 23.88
N PHE A 8 -29.73 50.35 22.95
CA PHE A 8 -30.22 50.47 21.56
C PHE A 8 -30.93 49.14 21.17
N LEU A 9 -31.74 49.11 20.09
CA LEU A 9 -32.81 48.10 19.92
C LEU A 9 -33.26 47.88 18.45
N VAL A 10 -33.41 46.59 18.05
CA VAL A 10 -34.31 46.00 17.00
C VAL A 10 -34.47 44.50 17.39
N LEU A 11 -35.59 43.98 17.92
CA LEU A 11 -36.86 43.49 17.30
C LEU A 11 -36.66 42.35 16.26
N SER A 12 -37.35 41.19 16.32
CA SER A 12 -38.82 41.02 16.27
C SER A 12 -39.39 39.74 16.93
N LEU A 13 -40.71 39.75 17.23
CA LEU A 13 -41.61 38.64 17.66
C LEU A 13 -42.77 38.49 16.62
N LEU A 14 -43.77 37.58 16.63
CA LEU A 14 -44.49 36.73 17.62
C LEU A 14 -44.56 35.25 17.11
N VAL A 15 -45.03 34.18 17.79
CA VAL A 15 -46.16 33.87 18.74
C VAL A 15 -47.55 33.74 18.07
N ALA A 16 -48.33 32.70 18.44
CA ALA A 16 -49.56 32.24 17.76
C ALA A 16 -50.80 32.13 18.68
N THR A 17 -52.03 32.09 18.12
CA THR A 17 -53.27 31.59 18.79
C THR A 17 -54.39 31.21 17.77
N LEU A 18 -55.53 30.67 18.24
CA LEU A 18 -56.54 29.91 17.47
C LEU A 18 -58.02 30.36 17.73
N LEU A 19 -58.99 29.75 17.02
CA LEU A 19 -60.49 29.63 17.17
C LEU A 19 -61.26 30.23 15.96
N ILE A 20 -62.27 29.67 15.26
CA ILE A 20 -63.26 28.54 15.27
C ILE A 20 -64.69 29.12 14.98
N VAL A 21 -65.64 28.29 14.46
CA VAL A 21 -67.09 28.53 14.14
C VAL A 21 -67.38 28.90 12.65
N GLN A 22 -68.12 28.17 11.76
CA GLN A 22 -69.11 27.05 11.78
C GLN A 22 -70.61 27.53 11.79
N CYS A 23 -71.62 27.01 11.06
CA CYS A 23 -71.83 25.80 10.22
C CYS A 23 -72.98 25.96 9.17
N GLY A 24 -73.08 25.07 8.17
CA GLY A 24 -74.35 24.66 7.51
C GLY A 24 -74.44 24.89 5.98
N GLY A 25 -74.92 23.96 5.13
CA GLY A 25 -75.40 22.56 5.32
C GLY A 25 -76.80 22.33 4.68
N ALA A 26 -77.21 21.13 4.23
CA ALA A 26 -76.53 19.83 4.03
C ALA A 26 -77.38 18.94 3.07
N ALA A 27 -76.88 17.79 2.59
CA ALA A 27 -77.58 16.90 1.62
C ALA A 27 -77.21 15.40 1.74
N THR A 28 -77.95 14.52 1.04
CA THR A 28 -77.95 13.03 1.11
C THR A 28 -78.53 12.39 -0.18
N PRO A 29 -78.40 11.06 -0.48
CA PRO A 29 -77.79 9.96 0.29
C PRO A 29 -76.79 9.02 -0.45
N ALA A 30 -76.21 8.12 0.37
CA ALA A 30 -75.34 6.93 0.18
C ALA A 30 -75.62 5.96 -1.02
N PRO A 31 -74.73 4.96 -1.34
CA PRO A 31 -73.59 4.40 -0.56
C PRO A 31 -72.22 4.45 -1.30
N ALA A 32 -71.07 3.97 -0.76
CA ALA A 32 -70.76 3.23 0.48
C ALA A 32 -69.48 3.77 1.18
N LYS A 33 -69.14 3.25 2.37
CA LYS A 33 -67.93 3.58 3.17
C LYS A 33 -66.69 2.88 2.56
N THR A 34 -65.44 3.32 2.70
CA THR A 34 -64.74 4.00 3.82
C THR A 34 -63.64 4.97 3.36
N THR A 35 -63.20 5.87 4.26
CA THR A 35 -62.03 6.76 4.10
C THR A 35 -60.95 6.43 5.16
N PRO A 36 -59.69 6.91 5.01
CA PRO A 36 -58.52 6.24 5.59
C PRO A 36 -58.07 6.76 6.96
N ALA A 37 -57.22 5.97 7.62
CA ALA A 37 -56.44 6.36 8.79
C ALA A 37 -55.03 5.74 8.70
N SER A 38 -54.07 6.39 9.37
CA SER A 38 -52.75 5.87 9.70
C SER A 38 -52.82 4.93 10.89
N GLU A 39 -52.05 3.83 10.88
CA GLU A 39 -51.57 3.17 12.11
C GLU A 39 -50.38 2.23 11.80
N GLU A 40 -49.74 1.73 12.84
CA GLU A 40 -48.62 0.76 12.79
C GLU A 40 -49.09 -0.61 12.26
N LEU A 41 -48.15 -1.50 11.90
CA LEU A 41 -48.19 -2.93 12.30
C LEU A 41 -46.93 -3.72 11.93
N THR A 42 -46.83 -4.93 12.50
CA THR A 42 -45.65 -5.80 12.55
C THR A 42 -45.54 -6.82 11.40
N SER A 43 -44.40 -7.50 11.35
CA SER A 43 -43.98 -8.51 10.36
C SER A 43 -44.88 -9.74 10.18
N ALA A 44 -44.94 -10.25 8.92
CA ALA A 44 -45.00 -11.69 8.60
C ALA A 44 -44.76 -12.01 7.09
N THR A 45 -43.58 -12.53 6.77
CA THR A 45 -43.29 -13.69 5.88
C THR A 45 -43.77 -13.78 4.40
N SER A 46 -42.81 -14.21 3.55
CA SER A 46 -42.94 -14.90 2.22
C SER A 46 -43.42 -14.16 0.96
N ALA A 47 -42.42 -13.79 0.12
CA ALA A 47 -42.32 -13.91 -1.35
C ALA A 47 -43.42 -13.39 -2.30
N PRO A 48 -42.99 -12.64 -3.34
CA PRO A 48 -43.53 -12.81 -4.70
C PRO A 48 -42.45 -13.09 -5.77
N THR A 49 -42.92 -13.64 -6.88
CA THR A 49 -42.17 -14.21 -8.01
C THR A 49 -41.46 -13.21 -8.92
N GLU A 50 -40.37 -13.67 -9.53
CA GLU A 50 -39.73 -13.21 -10.77
C GLU A 50 -40.70 -12.67 -11.85
N ALA A 51 -40.41 -11.47 -12.38
CA ALA A 51 -40.67 -11.06 -13.76
C ALA A 51 -39.92 -9.75 -14.08
N ALA A 52 -38.97 -9.79 -15.01
CA ALA A 52 -38.29 -8.59 -15.52
C ALA A 52 -38.95 -8.05 -16.80
N THR A 53 -38.94 -6.72 -17.00
CA THR A 53 -39.26 -6.14 -18.31
C THR A 53 -38.40 -4.92 -18.63
N ALA A 54 -37.43 -5.15 -19.51
CA ALA A 54 -36.62 -4.21 -20.28
C ALA A 54 -36.86 -2.70 -20.12
N ALA A 55 -35.87 -2.01 -19.55
CA ALA A 55 -35.51 -0.67 -20.04
C ALA A 55 -34.82 -0.83 -21.40
N THR A 56 -35.44 -0.36 -22.48
CA THR A 56 -34.90 -0.51 -23.84
C THR A 56 -33.67 0.37 -24.06
N SER A 57 -32.59 -0.23 -24.58
CA SER A 57 -31.37 0.46 -24.97
C SER A 57 -31.61 1.43 -26.14
N ALA A 58 -31.57 2.73 -25.86
CA ALA A 58 -31.10 3.68 -26.86
C ALA A 58 -29.59 3.47 -27.00
N GLY A 59 -29.12 2.99 -28.15
CA GLY A 59 -27.69 2.78 -28.40
C GLY A 59 -26.94 4.11 -28.32
N LEU A 60 -25.80 4.13 -27.64
CA LEU A 60 -24.99 5.34 -27.43
C LEU A 60 -24.42 5.92 -28.74
N GLY A 61 -24.44 5.13 -29.82
CA GLY A 61 -24.15 5.59 -31.17
C GLY A 61 -22.65 5.80 -31.41
N THR A 62 -22.32 6.77 -32.25
CA THR A 62 -20.92 7.22 -32.41
C THR A 62 -20.61 8.29 -31.38
N ILE A 63 -19.56 8.09 -30.59
CA ILE A 63 -19.04 9.08 -29.63
C ILE A 63 -17.71 9.65 -30.12
N LYS A 64 -17.41 10.91 -29.79
CA LYS A 64 -16.10 11.51 -30.10
C LYS A 64 -15.10 11.23 -28.99
N VAL A 65 -13.96 10.66 -29.36
CA VAL A 65 -12.86 10.34 -28.44
C VAL A 65 -11.64 11.18 -28.80
N GLY A 66 -11.20 12.06 -27.90
CA GLY A 66 -9.92 12.75 -28.07
C GLY A 66 -8.74 11.84 -27.71
N THR A 67 -7.65 11.94 -28.47
CA THR A 67 -6.40 11.20 -28.28
C THR A 67 -5.26 11.95 -28.98
N GLU A 68 -4.04 11.91 -28.48
CA GLU A 68 -2.87 12.52 -29.13
C GLU A 68 -2.00 11.43 -29.78
N ALA A 69 -2.04 11.30 -31.11
CA ALA A 69 -1.40 10.17 -31.79
C ALA A 69 0.13 10.30 -31.95
N ALA A 70 0.84 10.54 -30.84
CA ALA A 70 2.28 10.72 -30.70
C ALA A 70 2.89 9.99 -29.48
N PHE A 71 2.11 9.19 -28.74
CA PHE A 71 2.48 8.57 -27.46
C PHE A 71 2.52 7.01 -27.52
N PRO A 72 3.38 6.39 -28.35
CA PRO A 72 3.47 4.93 -28.48
C PRO A 72 4.00 4.27 -27.20
N PRO A 73 3.45 3.14 -26.74
CA PRO A 73 2.58 2.21 -27.48
C PRO A 73 1.07 2.47 -27.33
N PHE A 74 0.66 3.50 -26.59
CA PHE A 74 -0.75 3.78 -26.28
C PHE A 74 -1.51 4.30 -27.50
N GLU A 75 -0.95 5.31 -28.17
CA GLU A 75 -1.48 5.86 -29.42
C GLU A 75 -0.38 6.43 -30.31
N SER A 76 -0.50 6.23 -31.62
CA SER A 76 0.50 6.62 -32.62
C SER A 76 -0.15 6.64 -34.00
N LYS A 77 0.57 7.11 -35.03
CA LYS A 77 0.13 7.01 -36.43
C LYS A 77 0.88 5.88 -37.14
N ASP A 78 0.15 5.00 -37.83
CA ASP A 78 0.74 4.00 -38.72
C ASP A 78 1.33 4.65 -39.99
N ALA A 79 2.00 3.84 -40.82
CA ALA A 79 2.61 4.31 -42.08
C ALA A 79 1.60 4.86 -43.13
N ASN A 80 0.29 4.73 -42.89
CA ASN A 80 -0.78 5.25 -43.72
C ASN A 80 -1.46 6.49 -43.09
N GLY A 81 -1.09 6.87 -41.85
CA GLY A 81 -1.70 7.96 -41.09
C GLY A 81 -2.90 7.54 -40.23
N ASN A 82 -3.21 6.25 -40.10
CA ASN A 82 -4.25 5.76 -39.20
C ASN A 82 -3.79 5.87 -37.75
N ILE A 83 -4.66 6.31 -36.84
CA ILE A 83 -4.36 6.26 -35.39
C ILE A 83 -4.43 4.80 -34.92
N VAL A 84 -3.39 4.32 -34.27
CA VAL A 84 -3.25 2.93 -33.77
C VAL A 84 -2.48 2.88 -32.46
N GLY A 85 -2.80 1.90 -31.60
CA GLY A 85 -2.12 1.66 -30.33
C GLY A 85 -3.01 0.92 -29.33
N PHE A 86 -2.51 0.73 -28.10
CA PHE A 86 -3.24 0.07 -27.01
C PHE A 86 -4.56 0.76 -26.69
N ASP A 87 -4.56 2.08 -26.50
CA ASP A 87 -5.74 2.85 -26.08
C ASP A 87 -6.80 2.87 -27.19
N ILE A 88 -6.37 2.89 -28.44
CA ILE A 88 -7.22 2.87 -29.63
C ILE A 88 -7.96 1.52 -29.75
N ASP A 89 -7.24 0.41 -29.63
CA ASP A 89 -7.86 -0.91 -29.65
C ASP A 89 -8.72 -1.16 -28.40
N LEU A 90 -8.27 -0.72 -27.23
CA LEU A 90 -8.97 -0.88 -25.96
C LEU A 90 -10.32 -0.17 -25.98
N MET A 91 -10.34 1.11 -26.36
CA MET A 91 -11.59 1.88 -26.45
C MET A 91 -12.51 1.37 -27.57
N THR A 92 -11.95 0.78 -28.63
CA THR A 92 -12.72 0.07 -29.67
C THR A 92 -13.36 -1.22 -29.13
N ALA A 93 -12.63 -1.99 -28.31
CA ALA A 93 -13.16 -3.17 -27.64
C ALA A 93 -14.23 -2.81 -26.60
N ILE A 94 -14.01 -1.77 -25.80
CA ILE A 94 -14.98 -1.25 -24.83
C ILE A 94 -16.26 -0.84 -25.55
N GLY A 95 -16.15 -0.08 -26.65
CA GLY A 95 -17.32 0.33 -27.45
C GLY A 95 -18.12 -0.85 -28.00
N LYS A 96 -17.44 -1.90 -28.47
CA LYS A 96 -18.08 -3.14 -28.94
C LYS A 96 -18.91 -3.83 -27.85
N GLU A 97 -18.40 -3.93 -26.62
CA GLU A 97 -19.13 -4.55 -25.50
C GLU A 97 -20.18 -3.60 -24.87
N ALA A 98 -19.96 -2.29 -24.93
CA ALA A 98 -20.83 -1.25 -24.36
C ALA A 98 -21.95 -0.76 -25.31
N GLY A 99 -21.87 -1.05 -26.61
CA GLY A 99 -22.85 -0.63 -27.61
C GLY A 99 -22.63 0.80 -28.16
N PHE A 100 -21.37 1.22 -28.30
CA PHE A 100 -20.98 2.48 -28.97
C PHE A 100 -19.83 2.28 -29.97
N THR A 101 -19.68 3.23 -30.89
CA THR A 101 -18.54 3.30 -31.82
C THR A 101 -17.68 4.51 -31.47
N PRO A 102 -16.41 4.34 -31.08
CA PRO A 102 -15.52 5.49 -30.89
C PRO A 102 -15.12 6.09 -32.25
N GLN A 103 -15.24 7.41 -32.36
CA GLN A 103 -14.59 8.20 -33.41
C GLN A 103 -13.39 8.91 -32.77
N PHE A 104 -12.20 8.35 -32.98
CA PHE A 104 -10.95 8.97 -32.53
C PHE A 104 -10.66 10.26 -33.29
N ILE A 105 -10.21 11.28 -32.57
CA ILE A 105 -9.83 12.59 -33.09
C ILE A 105 -8.46 12.94 -32.51
N ASP A 106 -7.47 12.97 -33.40
CA ASP A 106 -6.10 13.43 -33.12
C ASP A 106 -6.11 14.90 -32.67
N THR A 107 -5.53 15.17 -31.50
CA THR A 107 -5.49 16.49 -30.85
C THR A 107 -4.28 16.55 -29.92
N PRO A 108 -3.64 17.72 -29.72
CA PRO A 108 -2.66 17.87 -28.65
C PRO A 108 -3.23 17.50 -27.28
N PHE A 109 -2.37 16.97 -26.41
CA PHE A 109 -2.69 16.61 -25.04
C PHE A 109 -2.91 17.84 -24.15
N ASP A 110 -2.21 18.96 -24.41
CA ASP A 110 -2.51 20.23 -23.75
C ASP A 110 -3.95 20.69 -24.05
N GLY A 111 -4.67 21.08 -23.01
CA GLY A 111 -6.08 21.44 -23.09
C GLY A 111 -7.06 20.29 -23.38
N ILE A 112 -6.62 19.03 -23.54
CA ILE A 112 -7.50 17.93 -23.97
C ILE A 112 -8.68 17.68 -23.02
N PHE A 113 -8.47 17.84 -21.71
CA PHE A 113 -9.54 17.74 -20.68
C PHE A 113 -10.53 18.92 -20.75
N VAL A 114 -10.08 20.11 -21.19
CA VAL A 114 -10.96 21.27 -21.41
C VAL A 114 -11.81 21.08 -22.67
N ALA A 115 -11.31 20.37 -23.68
CA ALA A 115 -12.08 19.95 -24.84
C ALA A 115 -13.22 18.97 -24.47
N VAL A 116 -12.99 18.06 -23.52
CA VAL A 116 -14.05 17.19 -22.94
C VAL A 116 -15.06 17.99 -22.11
N GLN A 117 -14.60 18.95 -21.29
CA GLN A 117 -15.50 19.79 -20.47
C GLN A 117 -16.39 20.69 -21.33
N SER A 118 -15.85 21.26 -22.40
CA SER A 118 -16.57 22.13 -23.35
C SER A 118 -17.49 21.36 -24.31
N GLY A 119 -17.32 20.04 -24.45
CA GLY A 119 -18.14 19.18 -25.32
C GLY A 119 -17.64 19.09 -26.76
N GLN A 120 -16.36 19.37 -27.00
CA GLN A 120 -15.68 19.07 -28.27
C GLN A 120 -15.51 17.55 -28.44
N PHE A 121 -15.24 16.85 -27.33
CA PHE A 121 -15.20 15.38 -27.22
C PHE A 121 -16.20 14.90 -26.17
N ASP A 122 -16.67 13.66 -26.30
CA ASP A 122 -17.51 12.99 -25.29
C ASP A 122 -16.64 12.31 -24.22
N ALA A 123 -15.51 11.74 -24.65
CA ALA A 123 -14.48 11.11 -23.83
C ALA A 123 -13.07 11.36 -24.39
N VAL A 124 -12.03 10.99 -23.63
CA VAL A 124 -10.62 10.99 -24.01
C VAL A 124 -9.97 9.71 -23.50
N ILE A 125 -9.17 9.08 -24.34
CA ILE A 125 -8.25 8.00 -23.97
C ILE A 125 -6.91 8.30 -24.64
N SER A 126 -5.87 8.50 -23.82
CA SER A 126 -4.56 8.97 -24.27
C SER A 126 -3.55 8.87 -23.12
N ALA A 127 -3.25 7.66 -22.65
CA ALA A 127 -2.40 7.39 -21.48
C ALA A 127 -2.71 8.30 -20.26
N ALA A 128 -4.00 8.55 -20.00
CA ALA A 128 -4.41 9.74 -19.27
C ALA A 128 -4.40 9.53 -17.75
N THR A 129 -3.30 9.90 -17.08
CA THR A 129 -3.20 9.79 -15.60
C THR A 129 -4.39 10.45 -14.89
N ILE A 130 -5.02 9.69 -14.01
CA ILE A 130 -6.05 10.10 -13.07
C ILE A 130 -5.38 11.01 -12.02
N THR A 131 -5.75 12.29 -12.00
CA THR A 131 -5.32 13.23 -10.94
C THR A 131 -6.53 13.93 -10.34
N GLN A 132 -6.46 14.30 -9.05
CA GLN A 132 -7.53 15.05 -8.39
C GLN A 132 -7.87 16.37 -9.12
N GLU A 133 -6.87 16.99 -9.74
CA GLU A 133 -6.98 18.22 -10.53
C GLU A 133 -7.78 17.98 -11.83
N ARG A 134 -7.42 16.94 -12.60
CA ARG A 134 -8.18 16.54 -13.80
C ARG A 134 -9.60 16.09 -13.43
N ALA A 135 -9.77 15.41 -12.29
CA ALA A 135 -11.06 14.95 -11.77
C ALA A 135 -12.03 16.09 -11.35
N GLN A 136 -11.59 17.35 -11.26
CA GLN A 136 -12.48 18.51 -11.13
C GLN A 136 -13.13 18.89 -12.48
N VAL A 137 -12.47 18.58 -13.59
CA VAL A 137 -12.83 19.00 -14.96
C VAL A 137 -13.61 17.91 -15.70
N VAL A 138 -13.20 16.65 -15.54
CA VAL A 138 -13.79 15.43 -16.12
C VAL A 138 -14.14 14.43 -15.01
N ASP A 139 -14.95 13.42 -15.32
CA ASP A 139 -14.99 12.18 -14.54
C ASP A 139 -14.03 11.17 -15.18
N PHE A 140 -13.52 10.21 -14.42
CA PHE A 140 -12.65 9.14 -14.94
C PHE A 140 -13.32 7.78 -14.84
N SER A 141 -13.01 6.89 -15.78
CA SER A 141 -13.34 5.47 -15.65
C SER A 141 -12.63 4.82 -14.47
N ASP A 142 -13.02 3.57 -14.17
CA ASP A 142 -12.15 2.69 -13.37
C ASP A 142 -10.76 2.60 -14.04
N PRO A 143 -9.66 2.47 -13.28
CA PRO A 143 -8.31 2.39 -13.84
C PRO A 143 -8.16 1.28 -14.89
N TYR A 144 -7.52 1.62 -16.01
CA TYR A 144 -7.25 0.67 -17.09
C TYR A 144 -5.79 0.33 -17.27
N PHE A 145 -4.85 1.04 -16.63
CA PHE A 145 -3.42 0.77 -16.74
C PHE A 145 -2.66 1.38 -15.54
N ASP A 146 -1.67 0.67 -15.00
CA ASP A 146 -0.76 1.17 -13.96
C ASP A 146 0.57 1.61 -14.59
N ALA A 147 1.04 2.80 -14.23
CA ALA A 147 2.16 3.49 -14.85
C ALA A 147 3.06 4.16 -13.80
N GLY A 148 4.05 4.93 -14.27
CA GLY A 148 4.94 5.74 -13.44
C GLY A 148 5.88 6.56 -14.30
N LEU A 149 6.26 7.75 -13.83
CA LEU A 149 7.21 8.61 -14.54
C LEU A 149 8.62 8.08 -14.40
N ALA A 150 9.29 7.89 -15.53
CA ALA A 150 10.69 7.50 -15.62
C ALA A 150 11.56 8.67 -16.08
N VAL A 151 12.87 8.48 -16.01
CA VAL A 151 13.87 9.47 -16.44
C VAL A 151 14.77 8.84 -17.50
N ALA A 152 14.79 9.41 -18.69
CA ALA A 152 15.72 9.06 -19.75
C ALA A 152 16.91 10.04 -19.78
N VAL A 153 18.13 9.52 -19.92
CA VAL A 153 19.36 10.30 -20.13
C VAL A 153 20.16 9.74 -21.31
N ARG A 154 21.12 10.51 -21.83
CA ARG A 154 22.08 9.98 -22.81
C ARG A 154 22.97 8.89 -22.19
N GLU A 155 23.30 7.89 -22.98
CA GLU A 155 24.27 6.82 -22.64
C GLU A 155 25.60 7.44 -22.19
N GLY A 156 26.10 7.01 -21.03
CA GLY A 156 27.34 7.55 -20.46
C GLY A 156 27.22 8.94 -19.82
N ALA A 157 26.01 9.48 -19.61
CA ALA A 157 25.80 10.64 -18.77
C ALA A 157 26.29 10.39 -17.33
N PRO A 158 26.80 11.42 -16.61
CA PRO A 158 27.35 11.25 -15.26
C PRO A 158 26.29 11.15 -14.15
N TYR A 159 25.00 11.13 -14.51
CA TYR A 159 23.87 11.14 -13.60
C TYR A 159 23.45 9.71 -13.25
N LYS A 160 23.30 9.40 -11.96
CA LYS A 160 22.94 8.04 -11.49
C LYS A 160 21.53 7.97 -10.91
N THR A 161 21.10 9.07 -10.31
CA THR A 161 19.82 9.23 -9.62
C THR A 161 19.10 10.47 -10.15
N PRO A 162 17.76 10.55 -10.06
CA PRO A 162 17.03 11.73 -10.53
C PRO A 162 17.48 13.03 -9.84
N ASP A 163 17.97 12.97 -8.60
CA ASP A 163 18.45 14.16 -7.87
C ASP A 163 19.77 14.74 -8.43
N ASP A 164 20.57 13.97 -9.18
CA ASP A 164 21.76 14.46 -9.90
C ASP A 164 21.39 15.48 -11.02
N LEU A 165 20.10 15.55 -11.37
CA LEU A 165 19.56 16.45 -12.39
C LEU A 165 19.16 17.83 -11.86
N GLN A 166 19.42 18.15 -10.58
CA GLN A 166 19.19 19.50 -10.06
C GLN A 166 20.01 20.55 -10.83
N GLY A 167 19.32 21.60 -11.29
CA GLY A 167 19.90 22.65 -12.13
C GLY A 167 20.31 22.20 -13.54
N LYS A 168 19.81 21.07 -14.03
CA LYS A 168 19.94 20.61 -15.43
C LYS A 168 18.66 20.90 -16.22
N LYS A 169 18.76 21.00 -17.54
CA LYS A 169 17.58 21.16 -18.38
C LYS A 169 16.84 19.83 -18.52
N ILE A 170 15.54 19.84 -18.26
CA ILE A 170 14.69 18.63 -18.30
C ILE A 170 13.67 18.78 -19.42
N GLY A 171 13.66 17.87 -20.38
CA GLY A 171 12.64 17.79 -21.43
C GLY A 171 11.37 17.12 -20.91
N VAL A 172 10.22 17.69 -21.23
CA VAL A 172 8.88 17.16 -20.88
C VAL A 172 7.88 17.49 -21.99
N GLN A 173 6.81 16.72 -22.09
CA GLN A 173 5.64 17.09 -22.89
C GLN A 173 4.70 18.00 -22.07
N LEU A 174 4.26 19.11 -22.67
CA LEU A 174 3.38 20.11 -22.06
C LEU A 174 2.10 19.50 -21.48
N GLY A 175 1.74 19.88 -20.24
CA GLY A 175 0.45 19.49 -19.61
C GLY A 175 0.36 18.05 -19.09
N THR A 176 1.42 17.25 -19.27
CA THR A 176 1.55 15.91 -18.67
C THR A 176 1.79 15.96 -17.16
N THR A 177 1.66 14.83 -16.47
CA THR A 177 2.19 14.67 -15.11
C THR A 177 3.72 14.82 -15.10
N GLY A 178 4.42 14.37 -16.16
CA GLY A 178 5.85 14.57 -16.34
C GLY A 178 6.28 16.05 -16.27
N ASP A 179 5.56 16.94 -16.93
CA ASP A 179 5.78 18.40 -16.85
C ASP A 179 5.59 18.92 -15.42
N LYS A 180 4.48 18.55 -14.78
CA LYS A 180 4.18 18.95 -13.40
C LYS A 180 5.27 18.50 -12.43
N THR A 181 5.57 17.19 -12.40
CA THR A 181 6.59 16.60 -11.52
C THR A 181 7.99 17.14 -11.80
N ALA A 182 8.37 17.37 -13.06
CA ALA A 182 9.65 18.00 -13.38
C ALA A 182 9.71 19.48 -12.95
N THR A 183 8.61 20.21 -13.09
CA THR A 183 8.48 21.61 -12.67
C THR A 183 8.56 21.74 -11.15
N GLU A 184 7.92 20.84 -10.41
CA GLU A 184 7.94 20.78 -8.95
C GLU A 184 9.30 20.32 -8.40
N LYS A 185 9.91 19.29 -8.99
CA LYS A 185 11.18 18.70 -8.53
C LYS A 185 12.42 19.50 -8.93
N TYR A 186 12.48 20.06 -10.14
CA TYR A 186 13.67 20.73 -10.69
C TYR A 186 13.51 22.24 -10.90
N GLY A 187 12.29 22.77 -10.77
CA GLY A 187 11.97 24.20 -10.91
C GLY A 187 11.77 24.64 -12.37
N GLU A 188 10.73 25.44 -12.61
CA GLU A 188 10.29 25.84 -13.96
C GLU A 188 11.40 26.39 -14.88
N ALA A 189 12.35 27.17 -14.35
CA ALA A 189 13.45 27.73 -15.15
C ALA A 189 14.36 26.67 -15.81
N ASN A 190 14.34 25.44 -15.30
CA ASN A 190 15.08 24.29 -15.79
C ASN A 190 14.25 23.39 -16.72
N VAL A 191 12.92 23.53 -16.73
CA VAL A 191 12.04 22.70 -17.56
C VAL A 191 11.98 23.21 -19.00
N ARG A 192 11.93 22.27 -19.96
CA ARG A 192 11.78 22.51 -21.40
C ARG A 192 10.57 21.72 -21.87
N ARG A 193 9.47 22.43 -22.05
CA ARG A 193 8.19 21.90 -22.51
C ARG A 193 8.20 21.79 -24.03
N TYR A 194 7.74 20.66 -24.54
CA TYR A 194 7.56 20.35 -25.95
C TYR A 194 6.10 20.00 -26.21
N ASP A 195 5.63 20.20 -27.43
CA ASP A 195 4.22 19.95 -27.78
C ASP A 195 3.86 18.46 -27.73
N ASP A 196 4.84 17.57 -27.99
CA ASP A 196 4.73 16.11 -27.86
C ASP A 196 6.01 15.50 -27.22
N ALA A 197 5.91 14.25 -26.72
CA ALA A 197 7.03 13.54 -26.09
C ALA A 197 8.16 13.16 -27.06
N LEU A 198 7.87 12.94 -28.35
CA LEU A 198 8.87 12.56 -29.35
C LEU A 198 9.84 13.72 -29.62
N LEU A 199 9.35 14.96 -29.57
CA LEU A 199 10.17 16.18 -29.61
C LEU A 199 11.06 16.32 -28.37
N ALA A 200 10.57 15.96 -27.18
CA ALA A 200 11.37 15.95 -25.96
C ALA A 200 12.53 14.93 -26.06
N PHE A 201 12.27 13.71 -26.54
CA PHE A 201 13.33 12.72 -26.79
C PHE A 201 14.29 13.16 -27.92
N GLN A 202 13.82 13.82 -28.98
CA GLN A 202 14.69 14.39 -30.01
C GLN A 202 15.65 15.45 -29.43
N ALA A 203 15.17 16.31 -28.53
CA ALA A 203 16.01 17.28 -27.82
C ALA A 203 17.05 16.60 -26.90
N LEU A 204 16.71 15.45 -26.30
CA LEU A 204 17.66 14.65 -25.52
C LEU A 204 18.76 14.04 -26.41
N ILE A 205 18.43 13.60 -27.62
CA ILE A 205 19.41 13.11 -28.61
C ILE A 205 20.29 14.26 -29.12
N ALA A 206 19.70 15.42 -29.40
CA ALA A 206 20.40 16.60 -29.92
C ALA A 206 21.37 17.23 -28.90
N GLY A 207 21.15 17.03 -27.60
CA GLY A 207 21.93 17.66 -26.54
C GLY A 207 21.32 18.95 -25.97
N ASP A 208 20.11 19.30 -26.38
CA ASP A 208 19.42 20.53 -25.96
C ASP A 208 18.90 20.45 -24.52
N VAL A 209 18.54 19.24 -24.05
CA VAL A 209 18.25 18.91 -22.65
C VAL A 209 19.21 17.84 -22.12
N GLU A 210 19.37 17.74 -20.80
CA GLU A 210 20.23 16.74 -20.16
C GLU A 210 19.50 15.42 -19.84
N ALA A 211 18.19 15.50 -19.59
CA ALA A 211 17.30 14.38 -19.32
C ALA A 211 15.91 14.64 -19.91
N VAL A 212 15.09 13.59 -20.03
CA VAL A 212 13.64 13.67 -20.29
C VAL A 212 12.90 12.97 -19.16
N VAL A 213 11.84 13.60 -18.65
CA VAL A 213 10.88 12.97 -17.73
C VAL A 213 9.64 12.60 -18.53
N ASN A 214 9.33 11.31 -18.59
CA ASN A 214 8.20 10.77 -19.35
C ASN A 214 7.83 9.37 -18.81
N ASP A 215 6.60 8.96 -19.04
CA ASP A 215 6.02 7.69 -18.63
C ASP A 215 6.89 6.48 -19.03
N LEU A 216 7.06 5.54 -18.12
CA LEU A 216 7.97 4.40 -18.25
C LEU A 216 7.71 3.54 -19.51
N PRO A 217 6.47 3.14 -19.86
CA PRO A 217 6.24 2.25 -21.01
C PRO A 217 6.54 2.95 -22.35
N VAL A 218 6.23 4.25 -22.46
CA VAL A 218 6.56 5.06 -23.64
C VAL A 218 8.07 5.26 -23.75
N THR A 219 8.76 5.49 -22.63
CA THR A 219 10.21 5.60 -22.59
C THR A 219 10.89 4.29 -23.01
N GLN A 220 10.39 3.14 -22.52
CA GLN A 220 10.84 1.81 -22.94
C GLN A 220 10.61 1.58 -24.44
N ALA A 221 9.40 1.86 -24.94
CA ALA A 221 9.04 1.69 -26.35
C ALA A 221 9.84 2.61 -27.28
N TYR A 222 10.12 3.85 -26.86
CA TYR A 222 10.96 4.78 -27.61
C TYR A 222 12.41 4.30 -27.68
N ILE A 223 12.99 3.81 -26.58
CA ILE A 223 14.33 3.21 -26.56
C ILE A 223 14.39 1.97 -27.47
N ALA A 224 13.42 1.06 -27.36
CA ALA A 224 13.31 -0.15 -28.17
C ALA A 224 13.22 0.16 -29.68
N SER A 225 12.45 1.18 -30.05
CA SER A 225 12.25 1.61 -31.43
C SER A 225 13.45 2.40 -31.99
N ASN A 226 14.29 2.97 -31.12
CA ASN A 226 15.41 3.84 -31.49
C ASN A 226 16.75 3.38 -30.88
N PRO A 227 17.24 2.15 -31.14
CA PRO A 227 18.47 1.64 -30.51
C PRO A 227 19.73 2.45 -30.85
N ASN A 228 19.71 3.24 -31.94
CA ASN A 228 20.79 4.15 -32.31
C ASN A 228 20.77 5.50 -31.58
N ALA A 229 19.72 5.82 -30.80
CA ALA A 229 19.56 7.10 -30.12
C ALA A 229 20.50 7.31 -28.93
N LYS A 230 21.15 6.24 -28.43
CA LYS A 230 22.09 6.29 -27.30
C LYS A 230 21.49 6.99 -26.08
N ILE A 231 20.32 6.54 -25.69
CA ILE A 231 19.60 6.94 -24.49
C ILE A 231 19.32 5.71 -23.62
N VAL A 232 19.32 5.92 -22.31
CA VAL A 232 19.14 4.87 -21.30
C VAL A 232 18.15 5.36 -20.25
N LEU A 233 17.40 4.41 -19.67
CA LEU A 233 16.62 4.65 -18.47
C LEU A 233 17.56 4.79 -17.27
N MET A 234 17.30 5.80 -16.45
CA MET A 234 17.87 5.95 -15.11
C MET A 234 17.17 4.97 -14.14
N SER A 235 17.86 4.60 -13.06
CA SER A 235 17.25 3.79 -11.99
C SER A 235 16.34 4.66 -11.12
N GLY A 236 15.19 4.08 -10.72
CA GLY A 236 14.15 4.74 -9.92
C GLY A 236 13.10 5.45 -10.77
N MET A 237 11.82 5.25 -10.40
CA MET A 237 10.70 6.06 -10.89
C MET A 237 10.54 7.34 -10.06
N LEU A 238 9.96 8.38 -10.64
CA LEU A 238 9.57 9.62 -9.95
C LEU A 238 8.18 9.53 -9.33
N THR A 239 7.28 8.73 -9.91
CA THR A 239 5.90 8.55 -9.47
C THR A 239 5.43 7.11 -9.75
N SER A 240 4.35 6.70 -9.09
CA SER A 240 3.48 5.62 -9.53
C SER A 240 2.10 6.24 -9.82
N GLU A 241 1.51 5.90 -10.96
CA GLU A 241 0.37 6.59 -11.57
C GLU A 241 -0.63 5.57 -12.14
N GLN A 242 -1.89 5.99 -12.35
CA GLN A 242 -2.91 5.14 -12.98
C GLN A 242 -3.61 5.89 -14.10
N TYR A 243 -3.80 5.26 -15.25
CA TYR A 243 -4.55 5.84 -16.37
C TYR A 243 -6.05 5.53 -16.27
N GLY A 244 -6.87 6.52 -16.64
CA GLY A 244 -8.32 6.43 -16.69
C GLY A 244 -8.89 7.10 -17.93
N ILE A 245 -9.99 6.55 -18.47
CA ILE A 245 -10.69 7.15 -19.61
C ILE A 245 -11.43 8.37 -19.09
N ALA A 246 -11.05 9.56 -19.53
CA ALA A 246 -11.67 10.81 -19.11
C ALA A 246 -13.00 11.01 -19.85
N VAL A 247 -14.09 11.24 -19.12
CA VAL A 247 -15.45 11.38 -19.66
C VAL A 247 -16.04 12.73 -19.23
N SER A 248 -16.84 13.35 -20.10
CA SER A 248 -17.49 14.61 -19.76
C SER A 248 -18.48 14.41 -18.60
N LYS A 249 -18.41 15.23 -17.54
CA LYS A 249 -19.34 15.19 -16.37
C LYS A 249 -20.83 15.37 -16.72
N LYS A 250 -21.13 15.68 -17.99
CA LYS A 250 -22.45 15.80 -18.59
C LYS A 250 -22.97 14.48 -19.21
N ARG A 251 -22.15 13.42 -19.20
CA ARG A 251 -22.36 12.11 -19.84
C ARG A 251 -22.18 10.94 -18.85
N PRO A 252 -22.77 10.95 -17.63
CA PRO A 252 -22.56 9.87 -16.65
C PRO A 252 -23.05 8.50 -17.14
N GLU A 253 -23.99 8.46 -18.09
CA GLU A 253 -24.45 7.23 -18.73
C GLU A 253 -23.42 6.64 -19.70
N LEU A 254 -22.57 7.48 -20.30
CA LEU A 254 -21.41 7.04 -21.09
C LEU A 254 -20.31 6.51 -20.19
N LEU A 255 -20.04 7.17 -19.05
CA LEU A 255 -19.07 6.69 -18.06
C LEU A 255 -19.45 5.29 -17.54
N ALA A 256 -20.71 5.09 -17.13
CA ALA A 256 -21.20 3.79 -16.68
C ALA A 256 -21.12 2.71 -17.79
N ALA A 257 -21.32 3.09 -19.05
CA ALA A 257 -21.15 2.18 -20.19
C ALA A 257 -19.67 1.86 -20.47
N ILE A 258 -18.76 2.82 -20.31
CA ILE A 258 -17.32 2.64 -20.45
C ILE A 258 -16.79 1.70 -19.37
N ASN A 259 -17.12 1.92 -18.09
CA ASN A 259 -16.71 1.04 -16.98
C ASN A 259 -17.24 -0.39 -17.18
N LYS A 260 -18.51 -0.54 -17.57
CA LYS A 260 -19.08 -1.85 -17.89
C LYS A 260 -18.39 -2.52 -19.09
N GLY A 261 -18.06 -1.76 -20.14
CA GLY A 261 -17.33 -2.28 -21.30
C GLY A 261 -15.89 -2.66 -20.96
N LEU A 262 -15.20 -1.87 -20.13
CA LEU A 262 -13.86 -2.15 -19.63
C LEU A 262 -13.84 -3.42 -18.77
N ALA A 263 -14.80 -3.58 -17.85
CA ALA A 263 -14.97 -4.80 -17.08
C ALA A 263 -15.22 -6.03 -17.97
N ALA A 264 -16.06 -5.90 -19.01
CA ALA A 264 -16.30 -6.97 -19.97
C ALA A 264 -15.05 -7.33 -20.80
N VAL A 265 -14.29 -6.32 -21.24
CA VAL A 265 -13.04 -6.48 -22.01
C VAL A 265 -11.90 -7.07 -21.18
N LYS A 266 -11.83 -6.77 -19.88
CA LYS A 266 -10.97 -7.47 -18.90
C LYS A 266 -11.46 -8.92 -18.73
N ALA A 267 -12.72 -9.13 -18.34
CA ALA A 267 -13.27 -10.45 -18.03
C ALA A 267 -13.29 -11.46 -19.21
N ASN A 268 -13.28 -10.98 -20.46
CA ASN A 268 -13.23 -11.85 -21.66
C ASN A 268 -11.82 -12.06 -22.24
N GLY A 269 -10.77 -11.57 -21.55
CA GLY A 269 -9.36 -11.71 -21.97
C GLY A 269 -8.95 -10.86 -23.18
N THR A 270 -9.83 -10.01 -23.70
CA THR A 270 -9.47 -9.07 -24.79
C THR A 270 -8.46 -8.04 -24.29
N TYR A 271 -8.58 -7.56 -23.05
CA TYR A 271 -7.60 -6.67 -22.42
C TYR A 271 -6.19 -7.27 -22.47
N ASP A 272 -6.02 -8.52 -22.02
CA ASP A 272 -4.71 -9.19 -21.95
C ASP A 272 -4.11 -9.41 -23.35
N ALA A 273 -4.96 -9.75 -24.32
CA ALA A 273 -4.56 -9.88 -25.72
C ALA A 273 -4.06 -8.55 -26.30
N LEU A 274 -4.69 -7.41 -25.96
CA LEU A 274 -4.25 -6.08 -26.36
C LEU A 274 -2.98 -5.63 -25.62
N TYR A 275 -2.90 -5.93 -24.33
CA TYR A 275 -1.73 -5.62 -23.50
C TYR A 275 -0.49 -6.37 -24.03
N LYS A 276 -0.65 -7.65 -24.37
CA LYS A 276 0.39 -8.45 -25.02
C LYS A 276 0.73 -7.96 -26.43
N LYS A 277 -0.27 -7.51 -27.21
CA LYS A 277 -0.08 -6.99 -28.58
C LYS A 277 0.72 -5.69 -28.61
N TRP A 278 0.49 -4.78 -27.67
CA TRP A 278 1.01 -3.41 -27.74
C TRP A 278 2.06 -3.09 -26.69
N ILE A 279 1.89 -3.55 -25.44
CA ILE A 279 2.74 -3.16 -24.31
C ILE A 279 3.96 -4.09 -24.26
N ILE A 280 3.72 -5.41 -24.12
CA ILE A 280 4.79 -6.41 -24.07
C ILE A 280 5.60 -6.43 -25.38
N ALA A 281 4.94 -6.29 -26.53
CA ALA A 281 5.61 -6.29 -27.83
C ALA A 281 6.38 -5.00 -28.17
N ALA A 282 6.16 -3.90 -27.44
CA ALA A 282 6.89 -2.65 -27.62
C ALA A 282 8.08 -2.51 -26.65
N GLN A 283 8.15 -3.34 -25.61
CA GLN A 283 9.35 -3.42 -24.77
C GLN A 283 10.56 -3.93 -25.59
N PRO A 284 11.79 -3.48 -25.26
CA PRO A 284 12.98 -3.92 -25.98
C PRO A 284 13.15 -5.43 -25.81
N ALA A 285 13.23 -6.15 -26.93
CA ALA A 285 13.46 -7.59 -26.92
C ALA A 285 14.75 -7.90 -26.15
N ALA A 286 14.62 -8.67 -25.05
CA ALA A 286 15.76 -9.17 -24.30
C ALA A 286 16.69 -9.91 -25.28
N ALA A 287 17.97 -9.53 -25.31
CA ALA A 287 18.88 -9.91 -26.38
C ALA A 287 18.98 -11.44 -26.51
N GLU A 288 18.44 -11.98 -27.62
CA GLU A 288 18.35 -13.43 -27.85
C GLU A 288 19.74 -14.07 -27.85
N THR A 289 20.09 -14.70 -26.73
CA THR A 289 21.25 -15.58 -26.65
C THR A 289 20.88 -16.89 -27.35
N PRO A 290 21.67 -17.39 -28.32
CA PRO A 290 21.23 -18.50 -29.17
C PRO A 290 20.85 -19.76 -28.38
N ALA A 291 19.67 -20.31 -28.71
CA ALA A 291 19.11 -21.47 -28.01
C ALA A 291 20.07 -22.68 -28.03
N ALA A 292 20.45 -23.16 -26.85
CA ALA A 292 21.18 -24.40 -26.70
C ALA A 292 20.26 -25.60 -26.98
N THR A 293 20.71 -26.51 -27.83
CA THR A 293 20.01 -27.78 -28.14
C THR A 293 19.88 -28.62 -26.86
N PRO A 294 18.71 -29.22 -26.56
CA PRO A 294 18.52 -29.98 -25.33
C PRO A 294 19.33 -31.29 -25.33
N GLU A 295 20.24 -31.45 -24.37
CA GLU A 295 20.86 -32.73 -24.02
C GLU A 295 20.26 -33.25 -22.69
N ALA A 296 20.16 -34.57 -22.56
CA ALA A 296 19.34 -35.20 -21.53
C ALA A 296 20.00 -35.20 -20.13
N ALA A 297 19.16 -35.34 -19.10
CA ALA A 297 19.54 -35.27 -17.69
C ALA A 297 20.76 -36.12 -17.32
N ALA A 298 21.75 -35.48 -16.68
CA ALA A 298 22.85 -36.12 -15.98
C ALA A 298 22.86 -35.64 -14.51
N SER A 299 22.90 -36.59 -13.58
CA SER A 299 22.88 -36.29 -12.13
C SER A 299 24.21 -35.67 -11.68
N GLY A 300 24.17 -34.40 -11.26
CA GLY A 300 25.29 -33.71 -10.63
C GLY A 300 24.79 -32.62 -9.69
N THR A 301 25.42 -32.47 -8.52
CA THR A 301 25.09 -31.44 -7.53
C THR A 301 25.37 -30.03 -8.08
N PRO A 302 24.39 -29.12 -8.09
CA PRO A 302 24.62 -27.71 -8.45
C PRO A 302 25.66 -27.05 -7.53
N GLN A 303 26.48 -26.16 -8.09
CA GLN A 303 27.57 -25.51 -7.37
C GLN A 303 27.25 -24.04 -7.05
N ALA A 304 27.68 -23.59 -5.87
CA ALA A 304 27.37 -22.30 -5.26
C ALA A 304 27.34 -21.08 -6.20
N ALA A 305 26.22 -20.35 -6.20
CA ALA A 305 26.15 -18.99 -6.74
C ALA A 305 26.78 -18.01 -5.73
N VAL A 306 27.82 -17.28 -6.16
CA VAL A 306 28.57 -16.36 -5.29
C VAL A 306 28.68 -14.97 -5.93
N ALA A 307 28.26 -13.95 -5.20
CA ALA A 307 28.44 -12.54 -5.55
C ALA A 307 29.67 -11.94 -4.84
N PRO A 308 30.35 -10.96 -5.46
CA PRO A 308 31.35 -10.15 -4.77
C PRO A 308 30.67 -9.12 -3.84
N CYS A 309 31.21 -8.94 -2.62
CA CYS A 309 30.75 -7.91 -1.67
C CYS A 309 31.23 -6.50 -2.05
N GLN A 310 30.96 -6.09 -3.29
CA GLN A 310 31.30 -4.77 -3.86
C GLN A 310 30.07 -4.09 -4.49
N GLY A 311 28.88 -4.54 -4.10
CA GLY A 311 27.58 -4.09 -4.58
C GLY A 311 26.61 -3.79 -3.43
N ALA A 312 25.37 -3.44 -3.79
CA ALA A 312 24.29 -3.10 -2.86
C ALA A 312 23.73 -4.31 -2.10
N SER A 313 23.81 -5.52 -2.67
CA SER A 313 23.27 -6.73 -2.05
C SER A 313 24.13 -7.24 -0.88
N ASN A 314 23.50 -7.40 0.28
CA ASN A 314 24.07 -8.04 1.46
C ASN A 314 24.06 -9.57 1.36
N LEU A 315 23.21 -10.17 0.51
CA LEU A 315 23.28 -11.60 0.21
C LEU A 315 24.51 -11.86 -0.67
N LYS A 316 25.38 -12.77 -0.22
CA LYS A 316 26.65 -13.10 -0.88
C LYS A 316 26.60 -14.45 -1.60
N SER A 317 25.98 -15.44 -0.97
CA SER A 317 25.65 -16.73 -1.61
C SER A 317 24.42 -17.33 -0.96
N ILE A 318 23.67 -18.11 -1.74
CA ILE A 318 22.78 -19.14 -1.22
C ILE A 318 23.18 -20.48 -1.85
N GLU A 319 23.26 -21.52 -1.01
CA GLU A 319 23.88 -22.79 -1.37
C GLU A 319 23.04 -23.95 -0.85
N ALA A 320 22.65 -24.86 -1.74
CA ALA A 320 22.23 -26.20 -1.37
C ALA A 320 23.50 -27.02 -1.03
N VAL A 321 23.72 -27.25 0.26
CA VAL A 321 24.88 -28.02 0.77
C VAL A 321 24.64 -29.52 0.59
N ASP A 322 23.39 -29.93 0.78
CA ASP A 322 22.81 -31.23 0.43
C ASP A 322 21.30 -31.04 0.17
N ASP A 323 20.56 -32.09 -0.19
CA ASP A 323 19.11 -32.02 -0.50
C ASP A 323 18.26 -31.36 0.60
N TYR A 324 18.70 -31.36 1.86
CA TYR A 324 17.97 -30.84 3.01
C TYR A 324 18.76 -29.85 3.88
N THR A 325 19.89 -29.33 3.39
CA THR A 325 20.66 -28.28 4.08
C THR A 325 20.90 -27.09 3.16
N VAL A 326 20.34 -25.93 3.52
CA VAL A 326 20.54 -24.66 2.81
C VAL A 326 21.42 -23.75 3.66
N LYS A 327 22.42 -23.11 3.04
CA LYS A 327 23.31 -22.15 3.68
C LYS A 327 23.24 -20.81 2.97
N LEU A 328 22.88 -19.75 3.70
CA LEU A 328 23.00 -18.36 3.27
C LEU A 328 24.33 -17.81 3.81
N THR A 329 25.10 -17.14 2.95
CA THR A 329 26.27 -16.35 3.34
C THR A 329 25.97 -14.88 3.03
N LEU A 330 26.36 -13.99 3.93
CA LEU A 330 26.16 -12.55 3.80
C LEU A 330 27.50 -11.79 3.67
N CYS A 331 27.41 -10.52 3.27
CA CYS A 331 28.53 -9.60 3.23
C CYS A 331 28.75 -8.84 4.55
N ASN A 332 27.67 -8.57 5.28
CA ASN A 332 27.64 -7.93 6.59
C ASN A 332 26.74 -8.74 7.55
N PRO A 333 26.96 -8.67 8.88
CA PRO A 333 26.06 -9.25 9.88
C PRO A 333 24.59 -8.86 9.67
N ASP A 334 23.68 -9.81 9.87
CA ASP A 334 22.24 -9.58 9.81
C ASP A 334 21.51 -10.49 10.82
N PRO A 335 21.32 -10.05 12.08
CA PRO A 335 20.63 -10.84 13.10
C PRO A 335 19.12 -10.96 12.86
N ALA A 336 18.57 -10.23 11.87
CA ALA A 336 17.15 -10.22 11.54
C ALA A 336 16.75 -11.23 10.45
N ILE A 337 17.71 -12.00 9.89
CA ILE A 337 17.43 -13.08 8.92
C ILE A 337 16.28 -14.02 9.36
N PRO A 338 16.13 -14.42 10.64
CA PRO A 338 15.00 -15.25 11.04
C PRO A 338 13.63 -14.58 10.83
N TYR A 339 13.53 -13.27 11.06
CA TYR A 339 12.29 -12.51 10.84
C TYR A 339 12.04 -12.26 9.35
N LYS A 340 13.10 -12.04 8.57
CA LYS A 340 13.02 -11.90 7.10
C LYS A 340 12.58 -13.21 6.44
N MET A 341 13.17 -14.34 6.81
CA MET A 341 12.80 -15.69 6.33
C MET A 341 11.47 -16.23 6.89
N ALA A 342 10.83 -15.49 7.80
CA ALA A 342 9.46 -15.71 8.28
C ALA A 342 8.41 -14.83 7.58
N PHE A 343 8.83 -13.84 6.79
CA PHE A 343 7.94 -12.93 6.08
C PHE A 343 7.44 -13.53 4.76
N ASN A 344 6.20 -13.22 4.38
CA ASN A 344 5.50 -13.95 3.31
C ASN A 344 6.16 -13.81 1.91
N ALA A 345 6.78 -12.67 1.59
CA ALA A 345 7.54 -12.52 0.35
C ALA A 345 8.75 -13.47 0.22
N MET A 346 9.18 -14.11 1.32
CA MET A 346 10.24 -15.14 1.34
C MET A 346 9.67 -16.57 1.35
N ALA A 347 8.36 -16.74 1.11
CA ALA A 347 7.70 -18.02 0.92
C ALA A 347 7.92 -18.60 -0.49
N PHE A 348 7.76 -19.92 -0.65
CA PHE A 348 8.19 -20.63 -1.85
C PHE A 348 7.06 -21.11 -2.77
N GLN A 349 7.28 -20.92 -4.08
CA GLN A 349 6.52 -21.52 -5.17
C GLN A 349 7.22 -22.80 -5.68
N SER A 350 6.48 -23.73 -6.26
CA SER A 350 7.04 -24.91 -6.93
C SER A 350 7.98 -24.49 -8.07
N PRO A 351 9.24 -24.97 -8.10
CA PRO A 351 10.15 -24.74 -9.24
C PRO A 351 9.56 -25.19 -10.57
N ALA A 352 8.83 -26.31 -10.61
CA ALA A 352 8.19 -26.79 -11.84
C ALA A 352 7.08 -25.84 -12.33
N ASN A 353 6.35 -25.20 -11.41
CA ASN A 353 5.33 -24.20 -11.76
C ASN A 353 5.96 -22.86 -12.17
N LEU A 354 7.05 -22.45 -11.51
CA LEU A 354 7.85 -21.30 -11.91
C LEU A 354 8.41 -21.47 -13.33
N GLU A 355 9.03 -22.63 -13.63
CA GLU A 355 9.57 -22.96 -14.95
C GLU A 355 8.49 -23.00 -16.04
N LYS A 356 7.38 -23.71 -15.78
CA LYS A 356 6.21 -23.85 -16.67
C LYS A 356 5.69 -22.50 -17.17
N TYR A 357 5.68 -21.49 -16.32
CA TYR A 357 5.18 -20.14 -16.61
C TYR A 357 6.29 -19.09 -16.78
N GLY A 358 7.56 -19.50 -16.73
CA GLY A 358 8.71 -18.60 -16.87
C GLY A 358 8.80 -17.51 -15.81
N GLY A 359 8.34 -17.77 -14.58
CA GLY A 359 8.44 -16.85 -13.44
C GLY A 359 7.47 -15.67 -13.42
N GLY A 360 6.41 -15.68 -14.22
CA GLY A 360 5.36 -14.65 -14.25
C GLY A 360 4.13 -15.10 -15.05
N GLY A 361 3.31 -14.17 -15.54
CA GLY A 361 2.10 -14.51 -16.33
C GLY A 361 1.08 -15.30 -15.50
N ASP A 362 0.52 -16.39 -16.04
CA ASP A 362 -0.47 -17.23 -15.33
C ASP A 362 -0.04 -17.67 -13.92
N LEU A 363 1.28 -17.74 -13.62
CA LEU A 363 1.81 -17.98 -12.27
C LEU A 363 1.16 -17.08 -11.22
N VAL A 364 0.97 -15.80 -11.56
CA VAL A 364 0.49 -14.77 -10.62
C VAL A 364 -1.00 -14.94 -10.26
N SER A 365 -1.69 -15.87 -10.92
CA SER A 365 -3.04 -16.33 -10.60
C SER A 365 -3.15 -17.85 -10.33
N HIS A 366 -2.04 -18.59 -10.47
CA HIS A 366 -1.97 -20.05 -10.26
C HIS A 366 -0.79 -20.42 -9.33
N PRO A 367 -0.83 -20.02 -8.05
CA PRO A 367 0.19 -20.34 -7.07
C PRO A 367 0.21 -21.84 -6.75
N VAL A 368 1.41 -22.37 -6.54
CA VAL A 368 1.64 -23.78 -6.18
C VAL A 368 2.67 -23.81 -5.07
N GLY A 369 2.21 -23.69 -3.82
CA GLY A 369 3.03 -23.79 -2.61
C GLY A 369 2.95 -25.16 -1.94
N THR A 370 3.41 -25.24 -0.69
CA THR A 370 3.39 -26.43 0.17
C THR A 370 2.27 -26.43 1.21
N GLY A 371 1.52 -25.33 1.31
CA GLY A 371 0.70 -24.95 2.46
C GLY A 371 -0.57 -25.79 2.71
N PRO A 372 -1.33 -25.44 3.77
CA PRO A 372 -2.51 -26.19 4.21
C PRO A 372 -3.72 -26.06 3.29
N TYR A 373 -3.73 -25.09 2.38
CA TYR A 373 -4.76 -24.91 1.35
C TYR A 373 -4.15 -24.81 -0.05
N MET A 374 -4.99 -25.00 -1.06
CA MET A 374 -4.69 -24.89 -2.48
C MET A 374 -5.70 -23.94 -3.11
N LEU A 375 -5.29 -23.15 -4.12
CA LEU A 375 -6.26 -22.39 -4.91
C LEU A 375 -7.15 -23.35 -5.71
N SER A 376 -8.47 -23.20 -5.57
CA SER A 376 -9.46 -23.92 -6.39
C SER A 376 -10.01 -23.05 -7.52
N GLU A 377 -10.16 -21.75 -7.28
CA GLU A 377 -10.91 -20.82 -8.13
C GLU A 377 -10.64 -19.38 -7.67
N TRP A 378 -10.49 -18.45 -8.61
CA TRP A 378 -10.41 -17.02 -8.35
C TRP A 378 -11.30 -16.28 -9.36
N VAL A 379 -12.39 -15.71 -8.87
CA VAL A 379 -13.22 -14.77 -9.62
C VAL A 379 -12.86 -13.37 -9.13
N ARG A 380 -12.18 -12.61 -9.99
CA ARG A 380 -11.75 -11.23 -9.69
C ARG A 380 -12.92 -10.38 -9.22
N ASP A 381 -12.68 -9.59 -8.18
CA ASP A 381 -13.64 -8.68 -7.54
C ASP A 381 -14.88 -9.34 -6.90
N ASP A 382 -14.95 -10.69 -6.85
CA ASP A 382 -16.07 -11.44 -6.25
C ASP A 382 -15.62 -12.41 -5.16
N HIS A 383 -14.72 -13.36 -5.46
CA HIS A 383 -14.13 -14.25 -4.45
C HIS A 383 -12.88 -15.01 -4.90
N ILE A 384 -12.03 -15.33 -3.93
CA ILE A 384 -11.02 -16.39 -4.00
C ILE A 384 -11.53 -17.60 -3.22
N LYS A 385 -11.41 -18.80 -3.77
CA LYS A 385 -11.82 -20.05 -3.11
C LYS A 385 -10.62 -20.96 -2.95
N LEU A 386 -10.32 -21.27 -1.70
CA LEU A 386 -9.26 -22.18 -1.30
C LEU A 386 -9.86 -23.49 -0.78
N VAL A 387 -9.22 -24.61 -1.12
CA VAL A 387 -9.60 -25.96 -0.68
C VAL A 387 -8.45 -26.61 0.07
N ALA A 388 -8.75 -27.36 1.14
CA ALA A 388 -7.74 -27.96 1.99
C ALA A 388 -6.81 -28.89 1.20
N ASN A 389 -5.50 -28.73 1.38
CA ASN A 389 -4.50 -29.61 0.80
C ASN A 389 -4.60 -31.01 1.45
N PRO A 390 -5.02 -32.05 0.71
CA PRO A 390 -5.27 -33.37 1.29
C PRO A 390 -3.98 -34.06 1.73
N ASP A 391 -2.84 -33.69 1.15
CA ASP A 391 -1.52 -34.26 1.40
C ASP A 391 -0.61 -33.30 2.19
N TYR A 392 -1.19 -32.27 2.84
CA TYR A 392 -0.45 -31.32 3.67
C TYR A 392 0.39 -32.04 4.73
N TRP A 393 1.65 -31.62 4.85
CA TRP A 393 2.67 -32.23 5.69
C TRP A 393 2.48 -31.94 7.18
N GLY A 394 1.85 -30.81 7.51
CA GLY A 394 1.61 -30.34 8.88
C GLY A 394 0.22 -30.69 9.43
N THR A 395 -0.29 -29.86 10.33
CA THR A 395 -1.67 -29.97 10.85
C THR A 395 -2.67 -29.63 9.75
N LYS A 396 -3.40 -30.64 9.23
CA LYS A 396 -4.40 -30.46 8.17
C LYS A 396 -5.48 -29.46 8.58
N ALA A 397 -5.96 -28.69 7.60
CA ALA A 397 -6.99 -27.67 7.81
C ALA A 397 -8.26 -28.28 8.44
N LYS A 398 -8.80 -27.65 9.48
CA LYS A 398 -10.01 -28.12 10.16
C LYS A 398 -11.28 -27.96 9.33
N THR A 399 -11.35 -26.92 8.51
CA THR A 399 -12.47 -26.66 7.60
C THR A 399 -12.01 -26.87 6.14
N PRO A 400 -12.67 -27.75 5.36
CA PRO A 400 -12.24 -28.08 4.00
C PRO A 400 -12.24 -26.93 2.98
N ASN A 401 -13.10 -25.92 3.13
CA ASN A 401 -13.20 -24.81 2.18
C ASN A 401 -13.06 -23.45 2.89
N LEU A 402 -12.28 -22.54 2.30
CA LEU A 402 -12.19 -21.14 2.70
C LEU A 402 -12.53 -20.26 1.49
N ILE A 403 -13.53 -19.39 1.62
CA ILE A 403 -13.91 -18.43 0.60
C ILE A 403 -13.53 -17.03 1.10
N MET A 404 -12.72 -16.30 0.35
CA MET A 404 -12.19 -14.98 0.70
C MET A 404 -12.77 -13.94 -0.28
N ARG A 405 -13.71 -13.13 0.18
CA ARG A 405 -14.43 -12.11 -0.62
C ARG A 405 -13.81 -10.72 -0.43
N PRO A 406 -13.46 -9.98 -1.51
CA PRO A 406 -13.15 -8.55 -1.42
C PRO A 406 -14.44 -7.77 -1.07
N ILE A 407 -14.44 -7.02 0.03
CA ILE A 407 -15.53 -6.08 0.36
C ILE A 407 -14.88 -4.84 0.97
N THR A 408 -14.73 -3.77 0.18
CA THR A 408 -13.92 -2.59 0.56
C THR A 408 -14.46 -1.84 1.78
N GLU A 409 -15.77 -1.61 1.83
CA GLU A 409 -16.41 -0.82 2.89
C GLU A 409 -16.51 -1.61 4.21
N SER A 410 -15.94 -1.07 5.30
CA SER A 410 -15.92 -1.73 6.61
C SER A 410 -17.31 -1.94 7.21
N ALA A 411 -18.19 -0.96 7.07
CA ALA A 411 -19.59 -1.06 7.48
C ALA A 411 -20.35 -2.13 6.66
N ALA A 412 -20.03 -2.29 5.36
CA ALA A 412 -20.63 -3.33 4.52
C ALA A 412 -20.16 -4.73 4.94
N ARG A 413 -18.87 -4.90 5.26
CA ARG A 413 -18.36 -6.15 5.88
C ARG A 413 -19.12 -6.48 7.16
N PHE A 414 -19.31 -5.50 8.04
CA PHE A 414 -20.01 -5.73 9.31
C PHE A 414 -21.51 -6.06 9.11
N LEU A 415 -22.20 -5.41 8.18
CA LEU A 415 -23.58 -5.75 7.83
C LEU A 415 -23.71 -7.17 7.25
N GLU A 416 -22.79 -7.62 6.40
CA GLU A 416 -22.77 -9.00 5.91
C GLU A 416 -22.46 -10.03 7.03
N LEU A 417 -21.64 -9.67 8.01
CA LEU A 417 -21.39 -10.50 9.18
C LEU A 417 -22.64 -10.64 10.06
N GLN A 418 -23.38 -9.55 10.27
CA GLN A 418 -24.65 -9.58 11.01
C GLN A 418 -25.77 -10.30 10.23
N ALA A 419 -25.72 -10.29 8.90
CA ALA A 419 -26.60 -11.09 8.04
C ALA A 419 -26.23 -12.58 8.01
N GLY A 420 -25.02 -12.96 8.46
CA GLY A 420 -24.49 -14.32 8.39
C GLY A 420 -24.09 -14.77 6.98
N THR A 421 -23.93 -13.84 6.04
CA THR A 421 -23.46 -14.10 4.66
C THR A 421 -21.93 -14.10 4.55
N VAL A 422 -21.24 -13.56 5.57
CA VAL A 422 -19.83 -13.84 5.87
C VAL A 422 -19.68 -14.25 7.34
N ASP A 423 -18.64 -15.03 7.66
CA ASP A 423 -18.37 -15.57 8.99
C ASP A 423 -17.29 -14.82 9.77
N ILE A 424 -16.35 -14.21 9.06
CA ILE A 424 -15.18 -13.51 9.60
C ILE A 424 -14.98 -12.26 8.75
N ILE A 425 -14.65 -11.13 9.37
CA ILE A 425 -14.25 -9.89 8.69
C ILE A 425 -12.98 -9.32 9.29
N ASN A 426 -12.11 -8.78 8.44
CA ASN A 426 -10.97 -7.98 8.88
C ASN A 426 -11.33 -6.48 8.95
N ASN A 427 -10.58 -5.73 9.75
CA ASN A 427 -10.63 -4.28 9.89
C ASN A 427 -12.06 -3.76 10.16
N LEU A 428 -12.57 -4.07 11.36
CA LEU A 428 -13.84 -3.57 11.88
C LEU A 428 -13.86 -2.03 11.91
N GLY A 429 -14.95 -1.41 11.44
CA GLY A 429 -15.09 0.05 11.43
C GLY A 429 -15.05 0.64 12.85
N PRO A 430 -14.39 1.80 13.08
CA PRO A 430 -14.29 2.41 14.42
C PRO A 430 -15.64 2.62 15.12
N ASP A 431 -16.67 3.03 14.37
CA ASP A 431 -18.04 3.24 14.89
C ASP A 431 -18.76 1.91 15.21
N ASP A 432 -18.41 0.82 14.52
CA ASP A 432 -19.06 -0.50 14.67
C ASP A 432 -18.64 -1.24 15.94
N PHE A 433 -17.52 -0.87 16.58
CA PHE A 433 -16.99 -1.54 17.79
C PHE A 433 -18.03 -1.67 18.91
N ALA A 434 -18.87 -0.65 19.12
CA ALA A 434 -19.90 -0.67 20.16
C ALA A 434 -21.02 -1.66 19.81
N THR A 435 -21.44 -1.70 18.55
CA THR A 435 -22.48 -2.61 18.05
C THR A 435 -21.98 -4.05 18.06
N ALA A 436 -20.77 -4.30 17.54
CA ALA A 436 -20.16 -5.62 17.46
C ALA A 436 -19.86 -6.23 18.83
N LYS A 437 -19.49 -5.42 19.84
CA LYS A 437 -19.31 -5.89 21.23
C LYS A 437 -20.63 -6.04 22.01
N ALA A 438 -21.75 -5.55 21.48
CA ALA A 438 -23.09 -5.72 22.04
C ALA A 438 -23.90 -6.87 21.38
N ASP A 439 -23.57 -7.27 20.15
CA ASP A 439 -24.26 -8.33 19.43
C ASP A 439 -24.02 -9.71 20.08
N PRO A 440 -25.06 -10.46 20.48
CA PRO A 440 -24.89 -11.75 21.14
C PRO A 440 -24.34 -12.84 20.21
N ASN A 441 -24.32 -12.65 18.89
CA ASN A 441 -23.85 -13.61 17.89
C ASN A 441 -22.43 -13.33 17.39
N VAL A 442 -21.89 -12.12 17.63
CA VAL A 442 -20.56 -11.69 17.17
C VAL A 442 -19.52 -11.77 18.29
N GLN A 443 -18.30 -12.19 17.95
CA GLN A 443 -17.11 -12.01 18.76
C GLN A 443 -16.19 -10.99 18.07
N VAL A 444 -15.64 -10.07 18.85
CA VAL A 444 -14.63 -9.10 18.38
C VAL A 444 -13.27 -9.54 18.90
N LEU A 445 -12.31 -9.68 17.98
CA LEU A 445 -10.95 -10.07 18.27
C LEU A 445 -10.07 -8.83 18.07
N ASP A 446 -9.78 -8.14 19.18
CA ASP A 446 -8.91 -6.96 19.18
C ASP A 446 -7.49 -7.37 18.70
N ARG A 447 -7.00 -6.75 17.62
CA ARG A 447 -5.70 -7.08 17.02
C ARG A 447 -4.58 -6.30 17.74
N PRO A 448 -3.48 -6.95 18.17
CA PRO A 448 -2.33 -6.24 18.72
C PRO A 448 -1.71 -5.28 17.69
N ALA A 449 -1.42 -4.05 18.12
CA ALA A 449 -0.96 -3.00 17.21
C ALA A 449 0.50 -3.20 16.79
N PHE A 450 0.74 -3.36 15.48
CA PHE A 450 2.08 -3.40 14.88
C PHE A 450 2.51 -2.03 14.31
N ASN A 451 2.17 -0.96 15.03
CA ASN A 451 2.41 0.43 14.61
C ASN A 451 2.62 1.35 15.83
N VAL A 452 3.22 2.51 15.60
CA VAL A 452 3.38 3.60 16.59
C VAL A 452 3.08 4.95 15.95
N GLY A 453 2.33 5.81 16.63
CA GLY A 453 2.11 7.21 16.27
C GLY A 453 2.87 8.14 17.22
N TYR A 454 3.57 9.14 16.66
CA TYR A 454 4.48 9.99 17.43
C TYR A 454 4.46 11.47 17.01
N LEU A 455 4.85 12.33 17.95
CA LEU A 455 5.24 13.72 17.70
C LEU A 455 6.77 13.77 17.68
N TRP A 456 7.42 14.10 16.56
CA TRP A 456 8.89 14.19 16.48
C TRP A 456 9.39 15.63 16.56
N PHE A 457 10.69 15.77 16.87
CA PHE A 457 11.43 17.03 16.83
C PHE A 457 12.71 16.88 16.01
N ASN A 458 13.08 17.90 15.24
CA ASN A 458 14.36 17.96 14.55
C ASN A 458 15.40 18.69 15.42
N ARG A 459 16.40 17.98 15.94
CA ARG A 459 17.40 18.55 16.86
C ARG A 459 18.43 19.47 16.22
N ASP A 460 18.46 19.57 14.89
CA ASP A 460 19.33 20.54 14.19
C ASP A 460 18.65 21.92 14.08
N MET A 461 17.35 22.00 14.40
CA MET A 461 16.54 23.21 14.32
C MET A 461 16.24 23.76 15.71
N LYS A 462 16.51 25.05 15.93
CA LYS A 462 16.11 25.74 17.16
C LYS A 462 14.58 25.93 17.17
N PRO A 463 13.87 25.71 18.30
CA PRO A 463 14.39 25.57 19.67
C PRO A 463 14.68 24.13 20.11
N PHE A 464 14.52 23.15 19.21
CA PHE A 464 14.57 21.71 19.54
C PHE A 464 15.99 21.13 19.56
N ASP A 465 17.03 21.92 19.28
CA ASP A 465 18.42 21.60 19.60
C ASP A 465 18.62 21.37 21.10
N ASN A 466 17.85 22.09 21.94
CA ASN A 466 17.86 21.92 23.39
C ASN A 466 17.01 20.72 23.84
N GLU A 467 17.65 19.73 24.46
CA GLU A 467 17.00 18.54 25.02
C GLU A 467 15.94 18.85 26.08
N SER A 468 16.19 19.84 26.95
CA SER A 468 15.21 20.27 27.95
C SER A 468 13.96 20.88 27.32
N VAL A 469 14.05 21.45 26.11
CA VAL A 469 12.88 21.92 25.36
C VAL A 469 12.08 20.74 24.83
N ARG A 470 12.72 19.74 24.20
CA ARG A 470 12.04 18.52 23.71
C ARG A 470 11.33 17.78 24.85
N GLN A 471 12.00 17.60 26.00
CA GLN A 471 11.42 17.02 27.21
C GLN A 471 10.24 17.84 27.74
N ALA A 472 10.35 19.17 27.81
CA ALA A 472 9.28 20.05 28.29
C ALA A 472 8.04 19.98 27.40
N VAL A 473 8.21 20.04 26.08
CA VAL A 473 7.13 19.96 25.09
C VAL A 473 6.43 18.60 25.18
N GLY A 474 7.17 17.50 25.40
CA GLY A 474 6.58 16.18 25.66
C GLY A 474 5.75 16.10 26.96
N MET A 475 6.15 16.79 28.03
CA MET A 475 5.40 16.86 29.29
C MET A 475 4.10 17.68 29.20
N CYS A 476 3.84 18.37 28.07
CA CYS A 476 2.59 19.10 27.87
C CYS A 476 1.41 18.20 27.47
N LEU A 477 1.69 17.01 26.92
CA LEU A 477 0.69 16.19 26.22
C LEU A 477 -0.10 15.27 27.15
N ASP A 478 -1.41 15.26 26.95
CA ASP A 478 -2.37 14.38 27.61
C ASP A 478 -2.63 13.16 26.72
N ARG A 479 -1.64 12.27 26.67
CA ARG A 479 -1.61 11.13 25.74
C ARG A 479 -2.76 10.15 25.98
N GLU A 480 -3.15 9.97 27.24
CA GLU A 480 -4.35 9.21 27.63
C GLU A 480 -5.63 9.85 27.06
N ALA A 481 -5.79 11.18 27.19
CA ALA A 481 -6.95 11.87 26.62
C ALA A 481 -6.96 11.84 25.08
N LEU A 482 -5.80 11.94 24.42
CA LEU A 482 -5.68 11.83 22.96
C LEU A 482 -6.10 10.44 22.46
N VAL A 483 -5.56 9.36 23.04
CA VAL A 483 -5.92 7.99 22.66
C VAL A 483 -7.42 7.74 22.91
N LYS A 484 -7.91 8.12 24.09
CA LYS A 484 -9.32 7.93 24.47
C LYS A 484 -10.31 8.72 23.61
N ALA A 485 -9.91 9.83 23.01
CA ALA A 485 -10.79 10.69 22.24
C ALA A 485 -10.88 10.34 20.75
N PHE A 486 -9.81 9.80 20.15
CA PHE A 486 -9.67 9.69 18.69
C PHE A 486 -9.37 8.28 18.17
N TYR A 487 -9.14 7.28 19.02
CA TYR A 487 -8.72 5.94 18.61
C TYR A 487 -9.74 4.85 18.98
N PRO A 488 -9.83 3.75 18.21
CA PRO A 488 -10.73 2.64 18.52
C PRO A 488 -10.32 1.94 19.83
N PRO A 489 -11.26 1.31 20.57
CA PRO A 489 -11.02 0.81 21.94
C PRO A 489 -9.95 -0.28 22.13
N SER A 490 -9.40 -0.85 21.05
CA SER A 490 -8.26 -1.78 21.09
C SER A 490 -6.89 -1.08 21.10
N SER A 491 -6.87 0.25 20.96
CA SER A 491 -5.65 1.07 20.93
C SER A 491 -5.06 1.32 22.32
N GLN A 492 -3.76 1.57 22.37
CA GLN A 492 -3.02 1.76 23.62
C GLN A 492 -2.23 3.07 23.58
N VAL A 493 -1.99 3.68 24.75
CA VAL A 493 -1.02 4.78 24.87
C VAL A 493 0.38 4.19 24.66
N ALA A 494 1.17 4.80 23.77
CA ALA A 494 2.51 4.30 23.47
C ALA A 494 3.52 4.81 24.50
N ASP A 495 4.17 3.91 25.24
CA ASP A 495 5.20 4.29 26.22
C ASP A 495 6.65 4.21 25.70
N GLN A 496 6.88 3.68 24.49
CA GLN A 496 8.16 3.71 23.78
C GLN A 496 7.96 3.66 22.26
N PHE A 497 9.05 3.64 21.49
CA PHE A 497 8.98 3.60 20.02
C PHE A 497 8.46 2.25 19.50
N MET A 498 8.94 1.14 20.06
CA MET A 498 8.47 -0.19 19.68
C MET A 498 7.13 -0.52 20.36
N PRO A 499 6.16 -1.14 19.65
CA PRO A 499 4.92 -1.65 20.24
C PRO A 499 5.14 -2.93 21.07
N PRO A 500 4.24 -3.24 22.02
CA PRO A 500 4.34 -4.40 22.89
C PRO A 500 4.22 -5.73 22.12
N GLY A 501 4.97 -6.73 22.59
CA GLY A 501 5.02 -8.06 21.98
C GLY A 501 6.21 -8.29 21.04
N LEU A 502 6.89 -7.22 20.63
CA LEU A 502 8.11 -7.33 19.83
C LEU A 502 9.33 -7.69 20.69
N PHE A 503 10.30 -8.37 20.07
CA PHE A 503 11.67 -8.42 20.57
C PHE A 503 12.26 -7.00 20.62
N GLY A 504 13.14 -6.70 21.59
CA GLY A 504 13.66 -5.35 21.82
C GLY A 504 12.70 -4.38 22.54
N PHE A 505 11.48 -4.80 22.88
CA PHE A 505 10.56 -4.01 23.71
C PHE A 505 10.93 -4.07 25.19
N THR A 506 11.27 -2.92 25.79
CA THR A 506 11.64 -2.85 27.22
C THR A 506 10.42 -3.02 28.13
N GLN A 507 10.43 -4.06 28.94
CA GLN A 507 9.30 -4.42 29.81
C GLN A 507 9.16 -3.45 30.98
N GLY A 508 7.95 -2.90 31.17
CA GLY A 508 7.61 -2.04 32.30
C GLY A 508 8.16 -0.61 32.22
N MET A 509 8.78 -0.19 31.11
CA MET A 509 9.09 1.23 30.91
C MET A 509 7.80 2.01 30.61
N THR A 510 7.58 3.12 31.33
CA THR A 510 6.58 4.14 31.00
C THR A 510 7.25 5.38 30.40
N TRP A 511 6.54 6.19 29.63
CA TRP A 511 7.03 7.51 29.22
C TRP A 511 6.90 8.55 30.36
N TYR A 512 7.18 9.82 30.06
CA TYR A 512 6.90 10.93 30.98
C TYR A 512 5.38 11.16 31.15
N PRO A 513 4.91 11.46 32.38
CA PRO A 513 3.55 11.93 32.63
C PRO A 513 3.39 13.40 32.22
N ARG A 514 2.13 13.84 32.12
CA ARG A 514 1.79 15.24 31.85
C ARG A 514 2.08 16.12 33.07
N ASP A 515 2.86 17.19 32.88
CA ASP A 515 3.17 18.21 33.89
C ASP A 515 3.39 19.57 33.21
N THR A 516 2.29 20.30 33.00
CA THR A 516 2.31 21.62 32.35
C THR A 516 2.96 22.72 33.19
N ALA A 517 3.14 22.51 34.51
CA ALA A 517 3.81 23.45 35.39
C ALA A 517 5.33 23.30 35.29
N LYS A 518 5.84 22.05 35.37
CA LYS A 518 7.25 21.74 35.16
C LYS A 518 7.70 22.03 33.73
N ALA A 519 6.86 21.75 32.72
CA ALA A 519 7.16 22.09 31.33
C ALA A 519 7.41 23.60 31.16
N LYS A 520 6.57 24.47 31.73
CA LYS A 520 6.79 25.93 31.72
C LYS A 520 8.07 26.36 32.43
N GLN A 521 8.39 25.74 33.56
CA GLN A 521 9.63 26.00 34.28
C GLN A 521 10.85 25.61 33.42
N MET A 522 10.84 24.41 32.82
CA MET A 522 11.91 23.93 31.94
C MET A 522 12.07 24.80 30.68
N LEU A 523 10.98 25.29 30.08
CA LEU A 523 11.04 26.25 28.98
C LEU A 523 11.65 27.59 29.45
N ALA A 524 11.26 28.10 30.61
CA ALA A 524 11.83 29.33 31.17
C ALA A 524 13.33 29.22 31.46
N ASP A 525 13.76 28.12 32.09
CA ASP A 525 15.16 27.83 32.39
C ASP A 525 15.99 27.58 31.11
N ALA A 526 15.36 27.06 30.05
CA ALA A 526 15.95 26.93 28.71
C ALA A 526 16.05 28.27 27.93
N GLY A 527 15.59 29.39 28.49
CA GLY A 527 15.64 30.72 27.87
C GLY A 527 14.33 31.19 27.21
N TYR A 528 13.23 30.44 27.37
CA TYR A 528 11.93 30.68 26.75
C TYR A 528 10.82 30.98 27.79
N PRO A 529 10.96 32.01 28.66
CA PRO A 529 10.01 32.28 29.75
C PRO A 529 8.62 32.71 29.28
N ASN A 530 8.49 33.16 28.03
CA ASN A 530 7.20 33.49 27.41
C ASN A 530 6.57 32.29 26.68
N GLY A 531 7.26 31.14 26.63
CA GLY A 531 6.89 30.01 25.78
C GLY A 531 7.56 30.03 24.40
N LEU A 532 6.96 29.32 23.45
CA LEU A 532 7.48 29.10 22.09
C LEU A 532 6.41 29.44 21.04
N ASP A 533 6.83 29.92 19.89
CA ASP A 533 6.04 29.95 18.66
C ASP A 533 6.68 28.97 17.66
N VAL A 534 5.96 27.94 17.23
CA VAL A 534 6.49 26.81 16.42
C VAL A 534 5.48 26.33 15.38
N THR A 535 5.93 25.57 14.39
CA THR A 535 5.09 24.91 13.39
C THR A 535 4.94 23.42 13.72
N LEU A 536 3.70 22.92 13.68
CA LEU A 536 3.37 21.50 13.78
C LEU A 536 3.00 21.00 12.38
N SER A 537 3.95 20.38 11.68
CA SER A 537 3.69 19.78 10.37
C SER A 537 3.01 18.42 10.50
N LEU A 538 2.03 18.14 9.64
CA LEU A 538 1.38 16.83 9.53
C LEU A 538 0.97 16.55 8.07
N ARG A 539 0.90 15.26 7.72
CA ARG A 539 0.24 14.80 6.50
C ARG A 539 -1.26 14.68 6.68
N ASP A 540 -2.01 14.95 5.61
CA ASP A 540 -3.47 14.88 5.53
C ASP A 540 -4.07 13.47 5.77
N THR A 541 -3.33 12.43 5.38
CA THR A 541 -3.87 11.08 5.15
C THR A 541 -3.84 10.19 6.40
N ALA A 542 -5.01 9.72 6.82
CA ALA A 542 -5.20 8.81 7.95
C ALA A 542 -4.40 7.48 7.84
N ARG A 543 -4.05 6.91 9.00
CA ARG A 543 -3.45 5.57 9.19
C ARG A 543 -3.86 5.03 10.56
N ALA A 544 -3.67 3.73 10.84
CA ALA A 544 -3.95 3.16 12.17
C ALA A 544 -3.30 3.95 13.33
N TYR A 545 -2.06 4.41 13.14
CA TYR A 545 -1.31 5.18 14.15
C TYR A 545 -1.82 6.62 14.38
N PHE A 546 -2.58 7.20 13.43
CA PHE A 546 -3.25 8.50 13.51
C PHE A 546 -4.50 8.46 12.62
N PRO A 547 -5.66 8.01 13.15
CA PRO A 547 -6.87 7.83 12.35
C PRO A 547 -7.54 9.16 11.98
N GLU A 548 -7.43 10.18 12.83
CA GLU A 548 -7.98 11.53 12.59
C GLU A 548 -6.88 12.60 12.68
N PRO A 549 -5.87 12.60 11.78
CA PRO A 549 -4.61 13.32 11.99
C PRO A 549 -4.80 14.83 12.25
N ALA A 550 -5.71 15.48 11.53
CA ALA A 550 -6.03 16.89 11.72
C ALA A 550 -6.63 17.18 13.12
N LYS A 551 -7.64 16.42 13.57
CA LYS A 551 -8.27 16.63 14.89
C LYS A 551 -7.31 16.31 16.04
N ILE A 552 -6.47 15.29 15.87
CA ILE A 552 -5.42 14.93 16.83
C ILE A 552 -4.39 16.07 16.91
N ALA A 553 -4.02 16.69 15.78
CA ALA A 553 -3.13 17.85 15.74
C ALA A 553 -3.75 19.11 16.37
N GLU A 554 -5.05 19.37 16.18
CA GLU A 554 -5.79 20.43 16.88
C GLU A 554 -5.82 20.22 18.40
N ALA A 555 -6.03 18.97 18.85
CA ALA A 555 -5.98 18.62 20.27
C ALA A 555 -4.57 18.75 20.87
N ILE A 556 -3.54 18.34 20.13
CA ILE A 556 -2.13 18.55 20.50
C ILE A 556 -1.82 20.05 20.56
N GLN A 557 -2.23 20.85 19.57
CA GLN A 557 -2.08 22.32 19.57
C GLN A 557 -2.72 22.94 20.82
N ALA A 558 -3.92 22.50 21.21
CA ALA A 558 -4.60 22.98 22.41
C ALA A 558 -3.81 22.66 23.70
N GLN A 559 -3.30 21.43 23.83
CA GLN A 559 -2.50 20.99 24.99
C GLN A 559 -1.13 21.67 25.05
N LEU A 560 -0.48 21.88 23.90
CA LEU A 560 0.77 22.64 23.78
C LEU A 560 0.55 24.10 24.21
N LYS A 561 -0.58 24.70 23.83
CA LYS A 561 -0.93 26.07 24.23
C LYS A 561 -1.11 26.22 25.75
N GLU A 562 -1.55 25.16 26.46
CA GLU A 562 -1.56 25.17 27.94
C GLU A 562 -0.16 25.34 28.54
N CYS A 563 0.90 24.95 27.84
CA CYS A 563 2.31 25.16 28.19
C CYS A 563 2.89 26.51 27.71
N ASN A 564 2.09 27.38 27.07
CA ASN A 564 2.54 28.54 26.30
C ASN A 564 3.30 28.17 25.00
N VAL A 565 3.12 26.96 24.46
CA VAL A 565 3.68 26.55 23.16
C VAL A 565 2.63 26.78 22.07
N ASN A 566 2.77 27.88 21.33
CA ASN A 566 1.88 28.28 20.25
C ASN A 566 2.24 27.53 18.95
N ALA A 567 1.73 26.31 18.80
CA ALA A 567 1.88 25.56 17.55
C ALA A 567 0.95 26.11 16.44
N LYS A 568 1.50 26.44 15.27
CA LYS A 568 0.75 26.65 14.02
C LYS A 568 0.65 25.32 13.28
N LEU A 569 -0.55 24.86 12.94
CA LEU A 569 -0.71 23.67 12.10
C LEU A 569 -0.24 23.93 10.66
N ASN A 570 0.46 22.94 10.09
CA ASN A 570 0.87 22.91 8.69
C ASN A 570 0.50 21.55 8.09
N VAL A 571 -0.69 21.47 7.49
CA VAL A 571 -1.18 20.26 6.81
C VAL A 571 -0.61 20.23 5.39
N VAL A 572 0.00 19.11 5.02
CA VAL A 572 0.66 18.88 3.73
C VAL A 572 0.13 17.58 3.11
N GLU A 573 0.16 17.50 1.78
CA GLU A 573 -0.14 16.27 1.02
C GLU A 573 0.83 15.15 1.44
N SER A 574 0.34 13.90 1.53
CA SER A 574 1.06 12.80 2.18
C SER A 574 2.41 12.40 1.54
N GLY A 575 2.58 12.44 0.22
CA GLY A 575 3.85 12.14 -0.45
C GLY A 575 4.85 13.27 -0.23
N THR A 576 4.45 14.50 -0.57
CA THR A 576 5.19 15.74 -0.36
C THR A 576 5.71 15.84 1.08
N PHE A 577 4.84 15.57 2.06
CA PHE A 577 5.19 15.60 3.48
C PHE A 577 6.30 14.63 3.87
N LEU A 578 6.31 13.41 3.29
CA LEU A 578 7.31 12.40 3.61
C LEU A 578 8.69 12.79 3.06
N ASP A 579 8.74 13.27 1.82
CA ASP A 579 9.95 13.82 1.20
C ASP A 579 10.49 15.02 1.98
N GLU A 580 9.61 15.96 2.36
CA GLU A 580 9.99 17.15 3.13
C GLU A 580 10.45 16.81 4.56
N ALA A 581 9.83 15.83 5.21
CA ALA A 581 10.22 15.33 6.53
C ALA A 581 11.58 14.62 6.48
N ALA A 582 11.79 13.69 5.53
CA ALA A 582 13.04 12.98 5.35
C ALA A 582 14.22 13.92 5.00
N ALA A 583 13.93 14.97 4.20
CA ALA A 583 14.88 16.04 3.91
C ALA A 583 15.16 16.98 5.11
N GLY A 584 14.42 16.86 6.22
CA GLY A 584 14.60 17.63 7.45
C GLY A 584 14.06 19.06 7.40
N LYS A 585 13.06 19.34 6.55
CA LYS A 585 12.52 20.71 6.36
C LYS A 585 11.63 21.20 7.51
N TYR A 586 11.23 20.33 8.43
CA TYR A 586 10.32 20.65 9.54
C TYR A 586 11.01 20.55 10.91
N GLU A 587 10.74 21.52 11.78
CA GLU A 587 11.26 21.57 13.15
C GLU A 587 10.56 20.58 14.10
N MET A 588 9.28 20.30 13.85
CA MET A 588 8.41 19.42 14.64
C MET A 588 7.27 18.91 13.76
N GLY A 589 6.84 17.67 13.97
CA GLY A 589 5.72 17.11 13.20
C GLY A 589 5.09 15.85 13.77
N MET A 590 3.97 15.43 13.18
CA MET A 590 3.27 14.18 13.49
C MET A 590 3.46 13.15 12.36
N LEU A 591 4.05 12.00 12.70
CA LEU A 591 4.16 10.83 11.82
C LEU A 591 4.07 9.55 12.64
N GLY A 592 3.99 8.41 12.00
CA GLY A 592 4.02 7.11 12.66
C GLY A 592 4.62 6.04 11.76
N TRP A 593 5.04 4.95 12.38
CA TRP A 593 5.53 3.76 11.70
C TRP A 593 4.48 2.65 11.73
N LEU A 594 4.39 1.90 10.64
CA LEU A 594 3.78 0.57 10.57
C LEU A 594 4.93 -0.36 10.24
N GLY A 595 5.14 -1.42 11.02
CA GLY A 595 6.30 -2.28 10.80
C GLY A 595 6.22 -3.07 9.50
N ASP A 596 7.37 -3.28 8.86
CA ASP A 596 7.50 -4.20 7.72
C ASP A 596 7.82 -5.62 8.19
N TYR A 597 8.69 -5.75 9.19
CA TYR A 597 9.05 -7.04 9.80
C TYR A 597 9.39 -6.87 11.29
N ALA A 598 9.23 -7.95 12.06
CA ALA A 598 9.07 -7.87 13.52
C ALA A 598 10.38 -7.91 14.34
N ASP A 599 11.48 -7.46 13.75
CA ASP A 599 12.78 -7.30 14.43
C ASP A 599 13.06 -5.81 14.71
N PRO A 600 13.69 -5.45 15.86
CA PRO A 600 14.19 -4.10 16.13
C PRO A 600 14.90 -3.38 14.99
N THR A 601 15.55 -4.10 14.06
CA THR A 601 16.22 -3.48 12.91
C THR A 601 15.27 -2.69 12.00
N ASN A 602 13.98 -3.05 11.95
CA ASN A 602 12.96 -2.28 11.25
C ASN A 602 12.46 -1.06 12.04
N TRP A 603 12.71 -1.03 13.35
CA TRP A 603 12.15 -0.04 14.27
C TRP A 603 13.21 0.94 14.77
N LEU A 604 14.09 0.49 15.65
CA LEU A 604 15.06 1.34 16.33
C LEU A 604 16.27 1.63 15.42
N ASP A 605 16.86 0.59 14.84
CA ASP A 605 18.02 0.72 13.95
C ASP A 605 17.67 1.59 12.74
N PHE A 606 16.54 1.32 12.05
CA PHE A 606 16.12 2.08 10.88
C PHE A 606 15.95 3.58 11.17
N HIS A 607 15.24 3.98 12.24
CA HIS A 607 14.92 5.38 12.52
C HIS A 607 16.02 6.17 13.24
N PHE A 608 16.92 5.53 13.99
CA PHE A 608 17.91 6.21 14.83
C PHE A 608 19.37 5.93 14.47
N MET A 609 19.62 5.13 13.41
CA MET A 609 20.96 4.87 12.85
C MET A 609 20.98 4.68 11.32
N GLY A 610 19.95 4.04 10.75
CA GLY A 610 19.92 3.55 9.37
C GLY A 610 19.46 4.58 8.34
N THR A 611 18.97 4.11 7.19
CA THR A 611 18.47 4.97 6.11
C THR A 611 17.21 5.76 6.48
N GLY A 612 16.43 5.29 7.45
CA GLY A 612 15.32 6.03 8.06
C GLY A 612 15.76 7.12 9.04
N ALA A 613 17.01 7.10 9.51
CA ALA A 613 17.64 8.16 10.31
C ALA A 613 18.08 9.34 9.43
N GLY A 614 17.23 9.72 8.49
CA GLY A 614 17.36 10.94 7.71
C GLY A 614 17.18 12.19 8.58
N LYS A 615 17.21 13.35 7.94
CA LYS A 615 17.26 14.65 8.63
C LYS A 615 15.97 15.02 9.39
N GLN A 616 14.97 14.14 9.41
CA GLN A 616 13.72 14.30 10.15
C GLN A 616 13.96 14.55 11.65
N PHE A 617 14.85 13.76 12.29
CA PHE A 617 15.20 13.92 13.71
C PHE A 617 16.42 14.83 13.93
N GLY A 618 17.10 15.26 12.87
CA GLY A 618 18.43 15.88 12.87
C GLY A 618 19.56 14.85 12.98
N GLU A 619 20.79 15.30 13.21
CA GLU A 619 21.99 14.45 13.32
C GLU A 619 21.80 13.30 14.33
N PRO A 620 22.13 12.02 14.03
CA PRO A 620 21.93 10.91 14.96
C PRO A 620 22.60 11.07 16.34
N PHE A 621 22.04 10.41 17.36
CA PHE A 621 22.56 10.43 18.73
C PHE A 621 23.71 9.41 18.88
N PRO A 622 24.97 9.81 19.13
CA PRO A 622 26.12 8.89 19.00
C PRO A 622 26.13 7.73 19.99
N ASP A 623 25.53 7.90 21.16
CA ASP A 623 25.34 6.89 22.21
C ASP A 623 24.23 5.90 21.86
N ILE A 624 23.11 6.35 21.27
CA ILE A 624 22.11 5.46 20.66
C ILE A 624 22.73 4.68 19.48
N VAL A 625 23.39 5.38 18.55
CA VAL A 625 24.01 4.77 17.36
C VAL A 625 25.04 3.71 17.73
N ALA A 626 25.87 3.93 18.75
CA ALA A 626 26.87 2.95 19.18
C ALA A 626 26.23 1.63 19.65
N LEU A 627 25.09 1.69 20.35
CA LEU A 627 24.36 0.51 20.80
C LEU A 627 23.63 -0.19 19.64
N LEU A 628 23.01 0.57 18.74
CA LEU A 628 22.34 0.02 17.55
C LEU A 628 23.34 -0.65 16.59
N GLN A 629 24.56 -0.12 16.46
CA GLN A 629 25.63 -0.76 15.66
C GLN A 629 26.12 -2.10 16.23
N ASP A 630 25.93 -2.33 17.52
CA ASP A 630 26.35 -3.55 18.22
C ASP A 630 25.19 -4.58 18.22
N ALA A 631 24.00 -4.14 18.61
CA ALA A 631 22.76 -4.92 18.58
C ALA A 631 22.36 -5.37 17.16
N GLY A 632 22.61 -4.53 16.14
CA GLY A 632 22.40 -4.87 14.74
C GLY A 632 23.46 -5.79 14.13
N ARG A 633 24.45 -6.26 14.90
CA ARG A 633 25.59 -7.05 14.38
C ARG A 633 25.92 -8.35 15.12
N THR A 634 25.21 -8.70 16.19
CA THR A 634 25.46 -9.94 16.96
C THR A 634 24.28 -10.90 16.92
N ALA A 635 24.56 -12.21 16.85
CA ALA A 635 23.53 -13.24 16.96
C ALA A 635 22.96 -13.41 18.39
N ASP A 636 23.65 -12.93 19.42
CA ASP A 636 23.26 -13.08 20.83
C ASP A 636 22.02 -12.25 21.17
N GLN A 637 20.86 -12.92 21.20
CA GLN A 637 19.56 -12.32 21.53
C GLN A 637 19.51 -11.69 22.93
N ALA A 638 20.28 -12.20 23.91
CA ALA A 638 20.31 -11.64 25.26
C ALA A 638 21.14 -10.36 25.30
N LYS A 639 22.26 -10.30 24.56
CA LYS A 639 23.00 -9.05 24.34
C LYS A 639 22.15 -8.03 23.58
N ARG A 640 21.57 -8.41 22.44
CA ARG A 640 20.69 -7.54 21.63
C ARG A 640 19.58 -6.90 22.48
N GLN A 641 18.87 -7.68 23.29
CA GLN A 641 17.83 -7.15 24.18
C GLN A 641 18.39 -6.13 25.19
N ALA A 642 19.53 -6.40 25.82
CA ALA A 642 20.14 -5.48 26.79
C ALA A 642 20.60 -4.16 26.15
N ASP A 643 21.13 -4.21 24.91
CA ASP A 643 21.49 -3.02 24.15
C ASP A 643 20.23 -2.22 23.74
N TYR A 644 19.17 -2.90 23.26
CA TYR A 644 17.90 -2.25 22.92
C TYR A 644 17.18 -1.66 24.15
N ASP A 645 17.27 -2.29 25.32
CA ASP A 645 16.78 -1.71 26.57
C ASP A 645 17.50 -0.40 26.91
N LYS A 646 18.82 -0.35 26.73
CA LYS A 646 19.60 0.87 26.91
C LYS A 646 19.28 1.93 25.83
N VAL A 647 18.96 1.54 24.59
CA VAL A 647 18.48 2.45 23.55
C VAL A 647 17.11 3.04 23.89
N ASN A 648 16.14 2.25 24.35
CA ASN A 648 14.82 2.73 24.73
C ASN A 648 14.90 3.74 25.90
N GLU A 649 15.78 3.49 26.88
CA GLU A 649 16.08 4.48 27.94
C GLU A 649 16.68 5.79 27.38
N LEU A 650 17.58 5.72 26.40
CA LEU A 650 18.20 6.90 25.78
C LEU A 650 17.22 7.66 24.88
N ILE A 651 16.35 6.98 24.12
CA ILE A 651 15.26 7.61 23.35
C ILE A 651 14.34 8.37 24.31
N LYS A 652 14.00 7.78 25.46
CA LYS A 652 13.23 8.45 26.52
C LYS A 652 13.98 9.66 27.12
N GLN A 653 15.29 9.57 27.34
CA GLN A 653 16.09 10.69 27.84
C GLN A 653 16.16 11.84 26.82
N HIS A 654 16.56 11.54 25.59
CA HIS A 654 16.84 12.54 24.56
C HIS A 654 15.59 13.11 23.92
N VAL A 655 14.47 12.38 23.93
CA VAL A 655 13.20 12.76 23.30
C VAL A 655 13.41 13.22 21.85
N PRO A 656 13.86 12.35 20.92
CA PRO A 656 13.80 12.64 19.48
C PRO A 656 12.34 12.65 18.99
N MET A 657 11.48 11.88 19.65
CA MET A 657 10.03 11.92 19.51
C MET A 657 9.35 11.67 20.86
N VAL A 658 8.04 11.94 20.90
CA VAL A 658 7.12 11.59 21.98
C VAL A 658 6.15 10.52 21.46
N PRO A 659 6.14 9.30 22.02
CA PRO A 659 5.22 8.25 21.61
C PRO A 659 3.81 8.58 22.12
N ILE A 660 2.84 8.60 21.21
CA ILE A 660 1.44 8.97 21.50
C ILE A 660 0.59 7.71 21.65
N ALA A 661 0.55 6.87 20.61
CA ALA A 661 -0.38 5.75 20.52
C ALA A 661 0.21 4.54 19.79
N TYR A 662 -0.16 3.33 20.20
CA TYR A 662 -0.15 2.15 19.35
C TYR A 662 -1.58 1.96 18.84
N GLY A 663 -1.80 2.18 17.54
CA GLY A 663 -3.12 2.19 16.92
C GLY A 663 -3.68 0.78 16.78
N GLY A 664 -4.71 0.46 17.55
CA GLY A 664 -5.38 -0.83 17.50
C GLY A 664 -6.33 -0.96 16.32
N SER A 665 -6.61 -2.20 15.94
CA SER A 665 -7.74 -2.56 15.08
C SER A 665 -8.45 -3.78 15.68
N ALA A 666 -9.41 -4.36 14.98
CA ALA A 666 -9.99 -5.64 15.35
C ALA A 666 -10.51 -6.40 14.12
N MET A 667 -10.54 -7.73 14.24
CA MET A 667 -11.43 -8.57 13.44
C MET A 667 -12.77 -8.71 14.16
N ALA A 668 -13.82 -9.04 13.41
CA ALA A 668 -15.07 -9.54 13.98
C ALA A 668 -15.46 -10.85 13.31
N ALA A 669 -16.06 -11.77 14.05
CA ALA A 669 -16.46 -13.08 13.54
C ALA A 669 -17.76 -13.56 14.21
N SER A 670 -18.43 -14.51 13.58
CA SER A 670 -19.53 -15.26 14.21
C SER A 670 -19.01 -16.04 15.41
N LYS A 671 -19.80 -16.16 16.50
CA LYS A 671 -19.47 -17.04 17.64
C LYS A 671 -19.47 -18.53 17.32
N ALA A 672 -19.92 -18.92 16.11
CA ALA A 672 -19.74 -20.27 15.60
C ALA A 672 -18.30 -20.55 15.13
N ILE A 673 -17.44 -19.53 15.04
CA ILE A 673 -16.02 -19.64 14.68
C ILE A 673 -15.17 -19.95 15.91
N GLU A 674 -14.33 -20.98 15.80
CA GLU A 674 -13.40 -21.43 16.83
C GLU A 674 -11.96 -21.43 16.30
N GLY A 675 -11.00 -21.06 17.14
CA GLY A 675 -9.57 -21.12 16.80
C GLY A 675 -9.02 -19.96 15.98
N LEU A 676 -9.84 -18.97 15.62
CA LEU A 676 -9.36 -17.70 15.04
C LEU A 676 -8.57 -16.91 16.08
N VAL A 677 -7.42 -16.38 15.66
CA VAL A 677 -6.56 -15.51 16.48
C VAL A 677 -6.06 -14.38 15.59
N ALA A 678 -6.39 -13.13 15.93
CA ALA A 678 -5.95 -11.97 15.18
C ALA A 678 -4.42 -11.80 15.29
N SER A 679 -3.72 -11.78 14.15
CA SER A 679 -2.27 -11.59 14.06
C SER A 679 -1.91 -10.11 13.98
N PRO A 680 -0.91 -9.61 14.72
CA PRO A 680 -0.39 -8.25 14.51
C PRO A 680 0.11 -8.00 13.08
N LEU A 681 0.45 -9.06 12.34
CA LEU A 681 1.04 -9.01 11.00
C LEU A 681 0.02 -9.25 9.86
N ASN A 682 -1.28 -9.35 10.16
CA ASN A 682 -2.33 -9.80 9.22
C ASN A 682 -2.02 -11.19 8.59
N SER A 683 -1.42 -12.07 9.41
CA SER A 683 -0.99 -13.43 9.05
C SER A 683 -1.85 -14.51 9.72
N GLU A 684 -3.17 -14.33 9.70
CA GLU A 684 -4.16 -15.26 10.23
C GLU A 684 -4.04 -16.66 9.57
N VAL A 685 -3.87 -17.70 10.40
CA VAL A 685 -3.70 -19.08 9.94
C VAL A 685 -5.04 -19.79 9.91
N TYR A 686 -5.79 -19.64 8.82
CA TYR A 686 -7.17 -20.11 8.72
C TYR A 686 -7.31 -21.64 8.77
N SER A 687 -6.24 -22.40 8.56
CA SER A 687 -6.23 -23.87 8.68
C SER A 687 -6.50 -24.35 10.11
N LEU A 688 -6.20 -23.52 11.11
CA LEU A 688 -6.49 -23.77 12.53
C LEU A 688 -7.90 -23.32 12.94
N VAL A 689 -8.65 -22.70 12.03
CA VAL A 689 -9.99 -22.15 12.28
C VAL A 689 -11.06 -23.16 11.87
N SER A 690 -12.13 -23.25 12.64
CA SER A 690 -13.27 -24.13 12.36
C SER A 690 -14.59 -23.44 12.63
N LYS A 691 -15.62 -23.76 11.81
CA LYS A 691 -17.00 -23.32 12.01
C LYS A 691 -17.86 -24.48 12.48
N GLN A 692 -18.58 -24.31 13.60
CA GLN A 692 -19.43 -25.37 14.14
C GLN A 692 -20.47 -25.84 13.11
N GLY A 693 -20.37 -27.10 12.67
CA GLY A 693 -21.32 -27.74 11.75
C GLY A 693 -21.24 -27.30 10.28
N ALA A 694 -20.13 -26.68 9.83
CA ALA A 694 -19.98 -26.26 8.43
C ALA A 694 -18.58 -26.56 7.85
N ASP A 695 -18.56 -27.13 6.65
CA ASP A 695 -17.34 -27.44 5.88
C ASP A 695 -16.78 -26.24 5.08
N THR A 696 -17.36 -25.05 5.26
CA THR A 696 -16.95 -23.80 4.62
C THR A 696 -16.95 -22.64 5.61
N ILE A 697 -15.87 -21.86 5.61
CA ILE A 697 -15.78 -20.53 6.23
C ILE A 697 -15.80 -19.49 5.11
N VAL A 698 -16.58 -18.42 5.28
CA VAL A 698 -16.56 -17.24 4.40
C VAL A 698 -15.90 -16.08 5.13
N TYR A 699 -14.80 -15.57 4.59
CA TYR A 699 -14.03 -14.46 5.11
C TYR A 699 -14.16 -13.23 4.20
N ALA A 700 -14.39 -12.04 4.77
CA ALA A 700 -14.37 -10.78 4.04
C ALA A 700 -13.07 -10.00 4.31
N LYS A 701 -12.25 -9.88 3.26
CA LYS A 701 -11.02 -9.07 3.24
C LYS A 701 -11.30 -7.65 2.74
N ALA A 702 -10.37 -6.71 2.94
CA ALA A 702 -10.63 -5.28 2.82
C ALA A 702 -10.36 -4.69 1.42
N GLY A 703 -9.84 -5.48 0.48
CA GLY A 703 -9.64 -5.13 -0.92
C GLY A 703 -9.56 -6.37 -1.81
N GLU A 704 -9.11 -6.21 -3.06
CA GLU A 704 -8.78 -7.34 -3.93
C GLU A 704 -7.26 -7.59 -3.90
N ALA A 705 -6.86 -8.87 -3.99
CA ALA A 705 -5.45 -9.24 -4.05
C ALA A 705 -4.86 -8.86 -5.42
N SER A 706 -3.70 -8.20 -5.45
CA SER A 706 -3.02 -7.86 -6.70
C SER A 706 -2.65 -9.12 -7.48
N SER A 707 -1.94 -10.05 -6.83
CA SER A 707 -1.58 -11.36 -7.36
C SER A 707 -1.28 -12.37 -6.25
N LEU A 708 -1.00 -13.61 -6.63
CA LEU A 708 -0.61 -14.69 -5.71
C LEU A 708 0.84 -15.14 -5.94
N ASP A 709 1.66 -14.35 -6.65
CA ASP A 709 3.11 -14.53 -6.69
C ASP A 709 3.79 -13.72 -5.55
N CYS A 710 3.53 -14.17 -4.33
CA CYS A 710 3.78 -13.51 -3.06
C CYS A 710 5.15 -12.82 -2.90
N SER A 711 6.19 -13.36 -3.53
CA SER A 711 7.55 -12.80 -3.49
C SER A 711 7.72 -11.46 -4.20
N ASP A 712 6.82 -11.11 -5.11
CA ASP A 712 6.83 -9.86 -5.88
C ASP A 712 5.70 -8.90 -5.48
N GLU A 713 4.94 -9.23 -4.43
CA GLU A 713 3.83 -8.42 -3.94
C GLU A 713 4.20 -7.55 -2.74
N THR A 714 3.49 -6.43 -2.59
CA THR A 714 3.66 -5.47 -1.50
C THR A 714 2.41 -5.26 -0.65
N ASP A 715 1.24 -5.76 -1.09
CA ASP A 715 -0.04 -5.51 -0.45
C ASP A 715 -0.49 -6.65 0.49
N GLY A 716 -1.24 -6.27 1.53
CA GLY A 716 -1.73 -7.21 2.55
C GLY A 716 -2.84 -8.15 2.06
N GLU A 717 -3.63 -7.76 1.07
CA GLU A 717 -4.77 -8.54 0.56
C GLU A 717 -4.27 -9.77 -0.22
N SER A 718 -3.15 -9.62 -0.93
CA SER A 718 -2.36 -10.70 -1.53
C SER A 718 -1.73 -11.59 -0.46
N PHE A 719 -1.09 -11.01 0.56
CA PHE A 719 -0.43 -11.79 1.63
C PHE A 719 -1.39 -12.63 2.47
N GLU A 720 -2.59 -12.12 2.80
CA GLU A 720 -3.60 -12.89 3.54
C GLU A 720 -3.97 -14.22 2.85
N VAL A 721 -4.04 -14.21 1.51
CA VAL A 721 -4.32 -15.39 0.68
C VAL A 721 -3.07 -16.27 0.58
N CYS A 722 -1.91 -15.67 0.28
CA CYS A 722 -0.62 -16.35 0.18
C CYS A 722 -0.27 -17.15 1.44
N ASN A 723 -0.51 -16.59 2.63
CA ASN A 723 -0.32 -17.24 3.95
C ASN A 723 -1.04 -18.59 4.11
N GLN A 724 -2.00 -18.92 3.22
CA GLN A 724 -2.73 -20.19 3.24
C GLN A 724 -2.18 -21.23 2.24
N ILE A 725 -1.40 -20.79 1.24
CA ILE A 725 -0.99 -21.57 0.07
C ILE A 725 0.53 -21.81 0.04
N THR A 726 1.32 -20.77 0.29
CA THR A 726 2.79 -20.80 0.28
C THR A 726 3.34 -20.75 1.71
N GLU A 727 4.55 -21.29 1.90
CA GLU A 727 5.24 -21.30 3.19
C GLU A 727 6.71 -20.92 3.00
N GLY A 728 7.31 -20.29 4.02
CA GLY A 728 8.76 -20.01 4.08
C GLY A 728 9.53 -21.07 4.87
N LEU A 729 10.85 -20.88 4.97
CA LEU A 729 11.69 -21.69 5.88
C LEU A 729 11.20 -21.55 7.32
N LEU A 730 10.86 -20.32 7.71
CA LEU A 730 10.31 -19.95 9.00
C LEU A 730 8.93 -19.32 8.79
N GLY A 731 8.30 -18.94 9.88
CA GLY A 731 7.04 -18.19 9.89
C GLY A 731 6.76 -17.66 11.29
N PHE A 732 5.61 -17.02 11.47
CA PHE A 732 5.20 -16.47 12.75
C PHE A 732 4.19 -17.38 13.45
N LYS A 733 4.39 -17.58 14.75
CA LYS A 733 3.46 -18.31 15.62
C LYS A 733 2.12 -17.57 15.68
N PRO A 734 0.98 -18.25 15.45
CA PRO A 734 -0.33 -17.61 15.29
C PRO A 734 -0.68 -16.60 16.39
N GLY A 735 -1.08 -15.39 15.99
CA GLY A 735 -1.40 -14.29 16.91
C GLY A 735 -0.21 -13.52 17.48
N THR A 736 1.02 -13.83 17.06
CA THR A 736 2.24 -13.25 17.65
C THR A 736 3.29 -12.90 16.58
N THR A 737 4.37 -12.24 17.01
CA THR A 737 5.58 -11.99 16.23
C THR A 737 6.74 -12.94 16.57
N GLU A 738 6.46 -14.04 17.30
CA GLU A 738 7.45 -15.06 17.65
C GLU A 738 7.77 -15.92 16.41
N VAL A 739 9.02 -15.87 15.95
CA VAL A 739 9.50 -16.66 14.79
C VAL A 739 9.63 -18.13 15.16
N ILE A 740 9.09 -19.01 14.29
CA ILE A 740 9.12 -20.46 14.45
C ILE A 740 9.58 -21.17 13.15
N PRO A 741 10.20 -22.36 13.22
CA PRO A 741 10.52 -23.15 12.03
C PRO A 741 9.27 -23.71 11.32
N VAL A 742 9.11 -23.41 10.04
CA VAL A 742 8.00 -23.88 9.20
C VAL A 742 8.50 -24.96 8.25
N LEU A 743 9.03 -24.64 7.07
CA LEU A 743 9.64 -25.64 6.18
C LEU A 743 11.05 -26.09 6.61
N ALA A 744 11.70 -25.32 7.48
CA ALA A 744 12.87 -25.77 8.24
C ALA A 744 12.44 -26.55 9.50
N GLU A 745 13.27 -27.52 9.90
CA GLU A 745 13.20 -28.16 11.22
C GLU A 745 13.93 -27.34 12.28
N LYS A 746 15.10 -26.79 11.92
CA LYS A 746 15.92 -25.89 12.73
C LYS A 746 16.76 -24.96 11.83
N TYR A 747 17.25 -23.89 12.42
CA TYR A 747 18.25 -23.01 11.83
C TYR A 747 19.31 -22.64 12.88
N GLU A 748 20.49 -22.24 12.42
CA GLU A 748 21.61 -21.81 13.26
C GLU A 748 22.48 -20.78 12.51
N SER A 749 23.11 -19.86 13.24
CA SER A 749 24.04 -18.87 12.70
C SER A 749 25.46 -19.09 13.24
N ASN A 750 26.45 -18.43 12.63
CA ASN A 750 27.68 -18.11 13.35
C ASN A 750 27.46 -16.92 14.31
N ASP A 751 28.42 -16.71 15.21
CA ASP A 751 28.39 -15.64 16.22
C ASP A 751 28.23 -14.24 15.60
N ASP A 752 28.86 -14.01 14.43
CA ASP A 752 28.83 -12.76 13.67
C ASP A 752 27.56 -12.57 12.81
N ALA A 753 26.56 -13.45 12.89
CA ALA A 753 25.31 -13.41 12.09
C ALA A 753 25.51 -13.24 10.56
N THR A 754 26.63 -13.70 10.01
CA THR A 754 27.03 -13.58 8.58
C THR A 754 26.87 -14.87 7.79
N VAL A 755 26.67 -16.01 8.47
CA VAL A 755 26.36 -17.31 7.87
C VAL A 755 25.15 -17.88 8.60
N TRP A 756 24.14 -18.30 7.84
CA TRP A 756 22.91 -18.90 8.36
C TRP A 756 22.67 -20.25 7.69
N THR A 757 22.59 -21.31 8.49
CA THR A 757 22.35 -22.69 8.04
C THR A 757 20.93 -23.11 8.43
N PHE A 758 20.15 -23.57 7.46
CA PHE A 758 18.79 -24.06 7.62
C PHE A 758 18.75 -25.54 7.27
N HIS A 759 18.17 -26.36 8.15
CA HIS A 759 17.93 -27.78 7.89
C HIS A 759 16.45 -27.97 7.60
N LEU A 760 16.15 -28.55 6.43
CA LEU A 760 14.82 -28.65 5.85
C LEU A 760 14.08 -29.91 6.30
N ARG A 761 12.74 -29.83 6.33
CA ARG A 761 11.89 -31.01 6.53
C ARG A 761 11.98 -31.95 5.34
N GLN A 762 12.16 -33.23 5.64
CA GLN A 762 12.17 -34.29 4.63
C GLN A 762 10.75 -34.71 4.24
N GLY A 763 10.55 -35.09 2.98
CA GLY A 763 9.29 -35.64 2.47
C GLY A 763 8.17 -34.63 2.21
N VAL A 764 8.39 -33.34 2.48
CA VAL A 764 7.46 -32.25 2.09
C VAL A 764 7.40 -32.13 0.56
N LYS A 765 6.24 -31.73 0.06
CA LYS A 765 6.00 -31.50 -1.38
C LYS A 765 5.18 -30.25 -1.61
N PHE A 766 5.38 -29.66 -2.78
CA PHE A 766 4.43 -28.72 -3.37
C PHE A 766 3.15 -29.44 -3.83
N THR A 767 2.07 -28.70 -4.00
CA THR A 767 0.73 -29.25 -4.32
C THR A 767 0.60 -29.82 -5.73
N ASP A 768 1.57 -29.57 -6.63
CA ASP A 768 1.72 -30.27 -7.92
C ASP A 768 2.45 -31.62 -7.81
N GLY A 769 2.94 -31.98 -6.62
CA GLY A 769 3.71 -33.19 -6.34
C GLY A 769 5.23 -33.03 -6.40
N THR A 770 5.74 -31.84 -6.76
CA THR A 770 7.18 -31.54 -6.79
C THR A 770 7.77 -31.64 -5.38
N PRO A 771 8.93 -32.30 -5.17
CA PRO A 771 9.58 -32.36 -3.86
C PRO A 771 9.99 -30.97 -3.37
N PHE A 772 9.79 -30.68 -2.09
CA PHE A 772 10.47 -29.56 -1.43
C PHE A 772 11.86 -30.01 -0.98
N ASN A 773 12.89 -29.27 -1.40
CA ASN A 773 14.30 -29.55 -1.11
C ASN A 773 15.14 -28.26 -1.16
N ALA A 774 16.43 -28.37 -0.87
CA ALA A 774 17.35 -27.24 -0.86
C ALA A 774 17.47 -26.52 -2.21
N GLN A 775 17.37 -27.24 -3.33
CA GLN A 775 17.37 -26.61 -4.65
C GLN A 775 16.10 -25.79 -4.91
N ALA A 776 14.93 -26.22 -4.42
CA ALA A 776 13.71 -25.42 -4.52
C ALA A 776 13.82 -24.09 -3.76
N VAL A 777 14.50 -24.08 -2.61
CA VAL A 777 14.81 -22.87 -1.85
C VAL A 777 15.78 -21.97 -2.62
N VAL A 778 16.88 -22.53 -3.14
CA VAL A 778 17.85 -21.80 -3.99
C VAL A 778 17.15 -21.16 -5.18
N THR A 779 16.38 -21.92 -5.97
CA THR A 779 15.66 -21.40 -7.15
C THR A 779 14.70 -20.26 -6.80
N ASN A 780 13.99 -20.33 -5.66
CA ASN A 780 13.07 -19.27 -5.24
C ASN A 780 13.78 -18.00 -4.75
N ILE A 781 14.93 -18.13 -4.07
CA ILE A 781 15.71 -16.96 -3.64
C ILE A 781 16.49 -16.36 -4.81
N GLU A 782 17.07 -17.18 -5.70
CA GLU A 782 17.79 -16.71 -6.88
C GLU A 782 16.90 -15.96 -7.87
N ARG A 783 15.62 -16.34 -8.05
CA ARG A 783 14.71 -15.57 -8.92
C ARG A 783 14.34 -14.20 -8.36
N GLN A 784 14.42 -13.99 -7.04
CA GLN A 784 14.28 -12.66 -6.44
C GLN A 784 15.61 -11.90 -6.51
N TRP A 785 16.73 -12.59 -6.24
CA TRP A 785 18.05 -11.98 -6.07
C TRP A 785 18.74 -11.57 -7.38
N ASP A 786 18.58 -12.35 -8.46
CA ASP A 786 19.36 -12.23 -9.69
C ASP A 786 18.51 -11.72 -10.87
N PRO A 787 18.70 -10.46 -11.32
CA PRO A 787 17.94 -9.90 -12.44
C PRO A 787 18.27 -10.51 -13.81
N GLN A 788 19.28 -11.39 -13.89
CA GLN A 788 19.59 -12.16 -15.09
C GLN A 788 18.95 -13.56 -15.06
N ASN A 789 18.29 -13.94 -13.95
CA ASN A 789 17.58 -15.21 -13.84
C ASN A 789 16.34 -15.21 -14.76
N PRO A 790 16.15 -16.21 -15.64
CA PRO A 790 14.97 -16.30 -16.50
C PRO A 790 13.61 -16.31 -15.77
N LEU A 791 13.59 -16.53 -14.45
CA LEU A 791 12.40 -16.53 -13.60
C LEU A 791 12.18 -15.21 -12.81
N HIS A 792 13.06 -14.23 -12.96
CA HIS A 792 12.93 -12.88 -12.40
C HIS A 792 11.96 -12.05 -13.24
N LYS A 793 10.64 -12.24 -13.02
CA LYS A 793 9.58 -11.49 -13.72
C LYS A 793 8.41 -11.06 -12.84
N GLY A 794 7.90 -11.95 -11.99
CA GLY A 794 6.79 -11.65 -11.07
C GLY A 794 5.51 -11.16 -11.77
N ARG A 795 4.83 -10.22 -11.13
CA ARG A 795 3.79 -9.35 -11.72
C ARG A 795 4.38 -8.00 -12.15
N THR A 796 5.24 -7.45 -11.30
CA THR A 796 5.97 -6.18 -11.45
C THR A 796 7.44 -6.42 -11.78
N GLY A 797 8.06 -7.43 -11.16
CA GLY A 797 9.49 -7.72 -11.25
C GLY A 797 10.35 -6.86 -10.32
N GLU A 798 9.74 -6.06 -9.44
CA GLU A 798 10.45 -5.18 -8.51
C GLU A 798 10.96 -5.93 -7.26
N PHE A 799 10.38 -7.09 -6.92
CA PHE A 799 10.75 -7.94 -5.77
C PHE A 799 11.04 -7.12 -4.48
N TYR A 800 10.19 -6.12 -4.21
CA TYR A 800 10.49 -5.00 -3.30
C TYR A 800 11.02 -5.43 -1.92
N TYR A 801 10.43 -6.45 -1.31
CA TYR A 801 10.89 -6.94 -0.01
C TYR A 801 12.25 -7.62 -0.05
N PHE A 802 12.65 -8.24 -1.17
CA PHE A 802 14.01 -8.73 -1.34
C PHE A 802 15.02 -7.57 -1.29
N VAL A 803 14.76 -6.50 -2.04
CA VAL A 803 15.59 -5.28 -2.04
C VAL A 803 15.62 -4.64 -0.65
N THR A 804 14.47 -4.55 0.03
CA THR A 804 14.38 -4.00 1.40
C THR A 804 15.09 -4.87 2.44
N PHE A 805 15.09 -6.20 2.29
CA PHE A 805 15.71 -7.12 3.25
C PHE A 805 17.21 -7.30 3.04
N PHE A 806 17.68 -7.26 1.79
CA PHE A 806 19.07 -7.52 1.42
C PHE A 806 19.79 -6.31 0.82
N GLY A 807 19.18 -5.13 0.72
CA GLY A 807 19.81 -3.89 0.26
C GLY A 807 19.95 -3.70 -1.25
N GLY A 808 19.75 -4.75 -2.06
CA GLY A 808 19.83 -4.69 -3.52
C GLY A 808 19.96 -6.05 -4.18
N PHE A 809 19.97 -6.06 -5.52
CA PHE A 809 20.10 -7.28 -6.33
C PHE A 809 21.55 -7.69 -6.59
N LYS A 810 21.73 -8.94 -7.04
CA LYS A 810 23.02 -9.57 -7.36
C LYS A 810 23.76 -8.79 -8.45
N GLY A 811 24.91 -8.22 -8.10
CA GLY A 811 25.80 -7.52 -9.04
C GLY A 811 25.44 -6.06 -9.34
N GLN A 812 24.47 -5.48 -8.64
CA GLN A 812 24.26 -4.02 -8.54
C GLN A 812 25.18 -3.41 -7.50
#